data_AF-A0A6M0BJV6-F1
#
_entry.id   AF-A0A6M0BJV6-F1
#
_cell.length_a   1.000
_cell.length_b   1.000
_cell.length_c   1.000
_cell.angle_alpha   90.00
_cell.angle_beta   90.00
_cell.angle_gamma   90.00
#
_symmetry.space_group_name_H-M   'P 1'
#
loop_
_entity.id
_entity.type
_entity.pdbx_description
1 polymer ?
#
loop_
_entity_poly.entity_id
_entity_poly.type
_entity_poly.pdbx_seq_one_letter_code
_entity_poly.pdbx_strand_id
1 'polypeptide(L)'
;TLTEDWQLSKKLPGVETVVLKESQVMALLAPLAYWMHEHKPSGLVSEAEVREKLAEIHGELNDEDPDSQSVQSQINDFLLRVRETTGLFVERAPGSYGFMHLTFEEYFAARYIADNDVSDILDIINSHRYEARWHEPILLALGYLGSENPRRINKLVPKLFKPLDDYDPRIDYGEIKIRKNLSKGVGDSKYDFAPLAPQFWGEQNSQSPPARDCSLGDLGGLTNTKQSRIHTSIQQRPSKDVVLVWPVLGEDSTVSYQESPSVLQDLLFAGQVLADVDVNSKIRARVIQQLVSTYLGLDEYFDNKETIKVLLSRLRDIERFNQKDEVIKCLKEAANNLTNTINLSEKRWVKTHLGSLYLGCGQAGETLVSGVNEFIKQLVNQPEPRLLDNLIDLVTELGEEMTPALEATRQHPIRDQRSQQAIEIVTALSYIRPDNYDQAIRILEDINQQQNSSIKGYIAWVIATCYRKKEDYDKAIAYHQKSLDIYDQLDKQKNVANQWFLLAFCYRNWGRYQQAVDCQLKDLEMPQQLDDQPRIALAYWNLGIIYQYWGKYDQAIAYYQQSLDIYDQLDKQKDVANQWYNLADCYRDWGKYQQAVDCQLKDLEMRQQLDDQSDVALAYYQLGRIYQDWGKYEQAIRYHEQSRDLYHQLDLQKDVADSWYWLADCYRESGRYQEAVDCQLQDLAIIQQLYHQPWIALAYCQLGRIYQAWGKYSDAIAYYQQSRDLYHQLDKQKDVANQWCWLGDCYRKLDDYTKAIDHYQQSLNLHQQIGQNEYIANRYRNIGNSQRLLARNTPDTTQALHLLSQGEQSIG
;
A
#
# COMPACT_ATOMS: atom_id res chain seq x y z
N THR A 1 21.09 10.95 -33.85
CA THR A 1 19.65 11.25 -33.95
C THR A 1 19.33 12.70 -33.62
N LEU A 2 19.28 13.15 -32.36
CA LEU A 2 18.86 14.53 -32.02
C LEU A 2 19.66 15.64 -32.72
N THR A 3 20.98 15.52 -32.78
CA THR A 3 21.84 16.47 -33.52
C THR A 3 21.52 16.47 -35.01
N GLU A 4 21.17 15.32 -35.58
CA GLU A 4 20.80 15.16 -37.00
C GLU A 4 19.41 15.73 -37.26
N ASP A 5 18.41 15.44 -36.42
CA ASP A 5 17.04 15.97 -36.53
C ASP A 5 17.01 17.49 -36.37
N TRP A 6 17.77 18.02 -35.41
CA TRP A 6 17.93 19.46 -35.21
C TRP A 6 18.63 20.11 -36.43
N GLN A 7 19.71 19.51 -36.95
CA GLN A 7 20.38 20.01 -38.17
C GLN A 7 19.47 19.92 -39.41
N LEU A 8 18.68 18.85 -39.55
CA LEU A 8 17.67 18.68 -40.60
C LEU A 8 16.58 19.75 -40.54
N SER A 9 16.18 20.19 -39.34
CA SER A 9 15.20 21.28 -39.14
C SER A 9 15.71 22.66 -39.59
N LYS A 10 17.04 22.81 -39.72
CA LYS A 10 17.74 24.09 -39.97
C LYS A 10 18.31 24.25 -41.38
N LYS A 11 17.87 23.45 -42.36
CA LYS A 11 18.35 23.44 -43.76
C LYS A 11 18.30 24.82 -44.46
N LEU A 12 19.36 25.61 -44.27
CA LEU A 12 19.68 26.84 -44.99
C LEU A 12 20.90 26.59 -45.90
N PRO A 13 20.82 26.81 -47.22
CA PRO A 13 21.96 26.59 -48.11
C PRO A 13 23.08 27.61 -47.84
N GLY A 14 24.30 27.13 -47.62
CA GLY A 14 25.51 27.97 -47.60
C GLY A 14 26.00 28.46 -46.22
N VAL A 15 25.46 27.96 -45.12
CA VAL A 15 25.98 28.21 -43.77
C VAL A 15 27.00 27.13 -43.41
N GLU A 16 28.14 27.48 -42.81
CA GLU A 16 29.10 26.49 -42.27
C GLU A 16 28.41 25.63 -41.20
N THR A 17 28.42 24.32 -41.39
CA THR A 17 27.86 23.38 -40.41
C THR A 17 28.77 23.33 -39.19
N VAL A 18 28.35 23.99 -38.11
CA VAL A 18 28.95 23.82 -36.80
C VAL A 18 28.67 22.39 -36.33
N VAL A 19 29.72 21.56 -36.26
CA VAL A 19 29.63 20.15 -35.84
C VAL A 19 30.14 20.01 -34.41
N LEU A 20 29.25 19.65 -33.50
CA LEU A 20 29.58 19.25 -32.14
C LEU A 20 30.07 17.79 -32.16
N LYS A 21 31.34 17.54 -31.81
CA LYS A 21 31.90 16.18 -31.84
C LYS A 21 31.40 15.35 -30.66
N GLU A 22 31.04 14.09 -30.92
CA GLU A 22 30.61 13.14 -29.89
C GLU A 22 31.63 13.03 -28.74
N SER A 23 32.93 12.97 -29.03
CA SER A 23 33.97 12.94 -27.99
C SER A 23 34.01 14.17 -27.10
N GLN A 24 33.68 15.36 -27.62
CA GLN A 24 33.62 16.61 -26.84
C GLN A 24 32.33 16.70 -26.03
N VAL A 25 31.21 16.24 -26.59
CA VAL A 25 29.96 16.04 -25.84
C VAL A 25 30.20 15.11 -24.66
N MET A 26 30.85 13.97 -24.91
CA MET A 26 31.10 12.97 -23.88
C MET A 26 32.07 13.44 -22.80
N ALA A 27 33.21 14.02 -23.18
CA ALA A 27 34.22 14.44 -22.22
C ALA A 27 33.79 15.64 -21.35
N LEU A 28 32.83 16.46 -21.80
CA LEU A 28 32.45 17.70 -21.11
C LEU A 28 31.02 17.70 -20.55
N LEU A 29 30.03 17.22 -21.30
CA LEU A 29 28.62 17.23 -20.85
C LEU A 29 28.29 16.05 -19.93
N ALA A 30 28.94 14.90 -20.07
CA ALA A 30 28.68 13.75 -19.21
C ALA A 30 29.15 13.98 -17.75
N PRO A 31 30.39 14.45 -17.49
CA PRO A 31 30.80 14.76 -16.11
C PRO A 31 30.06 15.98 -15.54
N LEU A 32 29.73 16.98 -16.37
CA LEU A 32 28.91 18.13 -15.94
C LEU A 32 27.49 17.68 -15.55
N ALA A 33 26.85 16.81 -16.33
CA ALA A 33 25.53 16.26 -16.01
C ALA A 33 25.59 15.43 -14.72
N TYR A 34 26.58 14.55 -14.56
CA TYR A 34 26.81 13.80 -13.32
C TYR A 34 26.95 14.75 -12.11
N TRP A 35 27.78 15.78 -12.21
CA TRP A 35 27.96 16.76 -11.13
C TRP A 35 26.67 17.54 -10.82
N MET A 36 25.88 17.93 -11.82
CA MET A 36 24.55 18.54 -11.60
C MET A 36 23.59 17.55 -10.92
N HIS A 37 23.67 16.28 -11.29
CA HIS A 37 22.86 15.20 -10.75
C HIS A 37 23.20 14.86 -9.28
N GLU A 38 24.46 15.02 -8.90
CA GLU A 38 24.95 14.84 -7.54
C GLU A 38 24.71 16.08 -6.67
N HIS A 39 25.08 17.27 -7.16
CA HIS A 39 25.21 18.49 -6.34
C HIS A 39 24.06 19.50 -6.50
N LYS A 40 23.18 19.34 -7.49
CA LYS A 40 22.13 20.34 -7.83
C LYS A 40 20.72 19.70 -7.92
N PRO A 41 20.06 19.39 -6.79
CA PRO A 41 18.73 18.73 -6.75
C PRO A 41 17.62 19.42 -7.54
N SER A 42 17.77 20.71 -7.85
CA SER A 42 16.83 21.49 -8.66
C SER A 42 16.95 21.25 -10.18
N GLY A 43 18.02 20.59 -10.65
CA GLY A 43 18.39 20.55 -12.08
C GLY A 43 18.79 21.92 -12.66
N LEU A 44 19.03 22.91 -11.80
CA LEU A 44 19.32 24.30 -12.17
C LEU A 44 20.69 24.77 -11.66
N VAL A 45 21.39 25.51 -12.52
CA VAL A 45 22.75 26.05 -12.32
C VAL A 45 22.86 27.45 -12.93
N SER A 46 23.67 28.32 -12.36
CA SER A 46 24.03 29.59 -13.01
C SER A 46 25.03 29.38 -14.16
N GLU A 47 25.10 30.33 -15.09
CA GLU A 47 26.10 30.28 -16.16
C GLU A 47 27.55 30.33 -15.61
N ALA A 48 27.77 30.97 -14.46
CA ALA A 48 29.07 30.99 -13.80
C ALA A 48 29.49 29.58 -13.32
N GLU A 49 28.61 28.89 -12.59
CA GLU A 49 28.88 27.53 -12.09
C GLU A 49 29.12 26.53 -13.23
N VAL A 50 28.39 26.65 -14.35
CA VAL A 50 28.61 25.81 -15.54
C VAL A 50 30.01 26.06 -16.15
N ARG A 51 30.46 27.31 -16.21
CA ARG A 51 31.77 27.67 -16.76
C ARG A 51 32.91 27.22 -15.86
N GLU A 52 32.77 27.43 -14.56
CA GLU A 52 33.70 27.00 -13.52
C GLU A 52 33.87 25.48 -13.56
N LYS A 53 32.77 24.71 -13.51
CA LYS A 53 32.85 23.25 -13.57
C LYS A 53 33.40 22.71 -14.89
N LEU A 54 33.06 23.34 -16.03
CA LEU A 54 33.68 22.98 -17.32
C LEU A 54 35.17 23.33 -17.38
N ALA A 55 35.63 24.34 -16.64
CA ALA A 55 37.05 24.71 -16.56
C ALA A 55 37.85 23.70 -15.74
N GLU A 56 37.32 23.23 -14.62
CA GLU A 56 37.90 22.12 -13.86
C GLU A 56 38.02 20.87 -14.75
N ILE A 57 36.91 20.40 -15.34
CA ILE A 57 36.88 19.20 -16.20
C ILE A 57 37.85 19.33 -17.38
N HIS A 58 37.89 20.50 -18.04
CA HIS A 58 38.77 20.72 -19.19
C HIS A 58 40.24 20.83 -18.79
N GLY A 59 40.54 21.43 -17.63
CA GLY A 59 41.91 21.50 -17.09
C GLY A 59 42.45 20.11 -16.75
N GLU A 60 41.67 19.31 -16.01
CA GLU A 60 42.00 17.92 -15.67
C GLU A 60 42.23 17.03 -16.91
N LEU A 61 41.43 17.20 -17.97
CA LEU A 61 41.55 16.39 -19.19
C LEU A 61 42.79 16.71 -20.05
N ASN A 62 43.40 17.88 -19.88
CA ASN A 62 44.48 18.36 -20.75
C ASN A 62 45.76 18.75 -19.99
N ASP A 63 45.81 18.54 -18.66
CA ASP A 63 46.86 19.07 -17.76
C ASP A 63 47.06 20.61 -17.90
N GLU A 64 45.96 21.35 -18.10
CA GLU A 64 45.95 22.82 -18.24
C GLU A 64 45.37 23.52 -16.99
N ASP A 65 45.83 24.74 -16.71
CA ASP A 65 45.28 25.59 -15.65
C ASP A 65 43.83 26.03 -15.99
N PRO A 66 42.82 25.72 -15.17
CA PRO A 66 41.42 26.13 -15.38
C PRO A 66 41.21 27.64 -15.52
N ASP A 67 42.03 28.46 -14.86
CA ASP A 67 41.96 29.92 -14.92
C ASP A 67 42.67 30.50 -16.16
N SER A 68 43.32 29.66 -16.98
CA SER A 68 44.00 30.12 -18.18
C SER A 68 43.04 30.68 -19.23
N GLN A 69 43.47 31.76 -19.88
CA GLN A 69 42.70 32.39 -20.97
C GLN A 69 42.45 31.44 -22.16
N SER A 70 43.28 30.39 -22.31
CA SER A 70 43.09 29.33 -23.31
C SER A 70 41.84 28.50 -22.98
N VAL A 71 41.80 27.89 -21.79
CA VAL A 71 40.69 27.05 -21.31
C VAL A 71 39.37 27.83 -21.33
N GLN A 72 39.37 29.04 -20.77
CA GLN A 72 38.19 29.91 -20.75
C GLN A 72 37.67 30.25 -22.17
N SER A 73 38.55 30.46 -23.14
CA SER A 73 38.16 30.70 -24.54
C SER A 73 37.54 29.45 -25.19
N GLN A 74 38.13 28.27 -24.95
CA GLN A 74 37.65 27.00 -25.49
C GLN A 74 36.28 26.60 -24.90
N ILE A 75 36.01 26.90 -23.63
CA ILE A 75 34.71 26.67 -22.97
C ILE A 75 33.63 27.60 -23.52
N ASN A 76 33.96 28.87 -23.78
CA ASN A 76 33.05 29.82 -24.43
C ASN A 76 32.61 29.30 -25.80
N ASP A 77 33.58 28.89 -26.62
CA ASP A 77 33.36 28.30 -27.95
C ASP A 77 32.56 26.98 -27.86
N PHE A 78 32.85 26.11 -26.88
CA PHE A 78 32.07 24.90 -26.63
C PHE A 78 30.61 25.18 -26.24
N LEU A 79 30.36 26.04 -25.24
CA LEU A 79 29.02 26.40 -24.79
C LEU A 79 28.21 27.10 -25.89
N LEU A 80 28.85 27.95 -26.69
CA LEU A 80 28.25 28.55 -27.88
C LEU A 80 27.80 27.46 -28.85
N ARG A 81 28.68 26.53 -29.23
CA ARG A 81 28.32 25.40 -30.10
C ARG A 81 27.20 24.53 -29.53
N VAL A 82 27.19 24.23 -28.23
CA VAL A 82 26.11 23.45 -27.60
C VAL A 82 24.76 24.17 -27.75
N ARG A 83 24.70 25.46 -27.38
CA ARG A 83 23.50 26.30 -27.54
C ARG A 83 23.06 26.37 -29.02
N GLU A 84 24.01 26.58 -29.93
CA GLU A 84 23.75 26.75 -31.36
C GLU A 84 23.38 25.46 -32.09
N THR A 85 23.78 24.27 -31.64
CA THR A 85 23.60 22.99 -32.38
C THR A 85 22.61 22.01 -31.76
N THR A 86 22.28 22.18 -30.47
CA THR A 86 21.41 21.24 -29.74
C THR A 86 20.32 21.94 -28.91
N GLY A 87 20.53 23.21 -28.54
CA GLY A 87 19.65 23.91 -27.60
C GLY A 87 19.59 23.28 -26.20
N LEU A 88 20.54 22.38 -25.89
CA LEU A 88 20.46 21.48 -24.73
C LEU A 88 20.38 22.22 -23.39
N PHE A 89 21.08 23.36 -23.27
CA PHE A 89 20.94 24.28 -22.14
C PHE A 89 19.91 25.36 -22.43
N VAL A 90 18.90 25.46 -21.56
CA VAL A 90 17.82 26.45 -21.65
C VAL A 90 17.76 27.24 -20.35
N GLU A 91 17.58 28.55 -20.46
CA GLU A 91 17.30 29.43 -19.31
C GLU A 91 15.89 29.14 -18.79
N ARG A 92 15.78 28.70 -17.53
CA ARG A 92 14.50 28.34 -16.88
C ARG A 92 13.97 29.45 -15.99
N ALA A 93 14.86 30.28 -15.47
CA ALA A 93 14.60 31.51 -14.73
C ALA A 93 15.77 32.48 -14.97
N PRO A 94 15.62 33.80 -14.75
CA PRO A 94 16.68 34.78 -15.03
C PRO A 94 18.05 34.39 -14.43
N GLY A 95 19.05 34.18 -15.29
CA GLY A 95 20.40 33.76 -14.91
C GLY A 95 20.53 32.30 -14.43
N SER A 96 19.49 31.48 -14.55
CA SER A 96 19.44 30.08 -14.13
C SER A 96 19.14 29.16 -15.32
N TYR A 97 20.11 28.30 -15.63
CA TYR A 97 20.10 27.38 -16.77
C TYR A 97 19.92 25.93 -16.29
N GLY A 98 19.43 25.08 -17.17
CA GLY A 98 19.38 23.63 -16.95
C GLY A 98 19.22 22.89 -18.27
N PHE A 99 19.23 21.56 -18.23
CA PHE A 99 18.96 20.75 -19.41
C PHE A 99 17.54 20.98 -19.93
N MET A 100 17.34 20.86 -21.26
CA MET A 100 16.04 21.02 -21.93
C MET A 100 14.98 20.02 -21.42
N HIS A 101 15.42 18.82 -21.03
CA HIS A 101 14.63 17.81 -20.34
C HIS A 101 15.51 17.10 -19.30
N LEU A 102 14.91 16.70 -18.17
CA LEU A 102 15.62 15.97 -17.11
C LEU A 102 16.23 14.66 -17.63
N THR A 103 15.53 14.01 -18.56
CA THR A 103 15.99 12.81 -19.28
C THR A 103 17.32 12.98 -20.02
N PHE A 104 17.72 14.20 -20.39
CA PHE A 104 19.05 14.44 -20.93
C PHE A 104 20.13 14.51 -19.85
N GLU A 105 19.85 15.13 -18.70
CA GLU A 105 20.76 15.11 -17.54
C GLU A 105 20.98 13.66 -17.10
N GLU A 106 19.91 12.87 -16.98
CA GLU A 106 19.92 11.46 -16.60
C GLU A 106 20.71 10.61 -17.62
N TYR A 107 20.48 10.80 -18.92
CA TYR A 107 21.22 10.12 -19.99
C TYR A 107 22.72 10.44 -19.96
N PHE A 108 23.11 11.71 -19.78
CA PHE A 108 24.52 12.10 -19.76
C PHE A 108 25.22 11.65 -18.46
N ALA A 109 24.53 11.71 -17.32
CA ALA A 109 25.03 11.15 -16.07
C ALA A 109 25.21 9.62 -16.17
N ALA A 110 24.22 8.90 -16.73
CA ALA A 110 24.31 7.46 -17.00
C ALA A 110 25.51 7.08 -17.87
N ARG A 111 25.74 7.87 -18.91
CA ARG A 111 26.84 7.63 -19.85
C ARG A 111 28.21 7.89 -19.21
N TYR A 112 28.33 8.89 -18.32
CA TYR A 112 29.52 9.09 -17.48
C TYR A 112 29.77 7.89 -16.55
N ILE A 113 28.73 7.43 -15.83
CA ILE A 113 28.83 6.22 -14.98
C ILE A 113 29.34 5.05 -15.83
N ALA A 114 28.74 4.78 -16.98
CA ALA A 114 29.12 3.65 -17.83
C ALA A 114 30.57 3.68 -18.35
N ASP A 115 31.16 4.87 -18.55
CA ASP A 115 32.53 4.99 -19.06
C ASP A 115 33.63 4.78 -17.99
N ASN A 116 33.30 4.88 -16.70
CA ASN A 116 34.22 4.62 -15.57
C ASN A 116 34.65 3.13 -15.47
N ASP A 117 35.62 2.82 -14.60
CA ASP A 117 36.09 1.44 -14.43
C ASP A 117 35.12 0.59 -13.59
N VAL A 118 35.25 -0.74 -13.63
CA VAL A 118 34.29 -1.66 -12.98
C VAL A 118 34.30 -1.57 -11.44
N SER A 119 35.33 -0.98 -10.82
CA SER A 119 35.32 -0.70 -9.38
C SER A 119 34.47 0.54 -9.10
N ASP A 120 34.80 1.66 -9.74
CA ASP A 120 34.18 2.96 -9.49
C ASP A 120 32.66 2.91 -9.76
N ILE A 121 32.23 2.15 -10.76
CA ILE A 121 30.79 1.91 -11.02
C ILE A 121 30.11 1.17 -9.86
N LEU A 122 30.77 0.19 -9.24
CA LEU A 122 30.20 -0.47 -8.05
C LEU A 122 30.12 0.51 -6.88
N ASP A 123 31.12 1.36 -6.72
CA ASP A 123 31.18 2.31 -5.61
C ASP A 123 30.12 3.41 -5.77
N ILE A 124 29.93 3.94 -6.98
CA ILE A 124 28.83 4.86 -7.34
C ILE A 124 27.46 4.19 -7.09
N ILE A 125 27.23 2.99 -7.65
CA ILE A 125 25.94 2.31 -7.51
C ILE A 125 25.67 1.95 -6.04
N ASN A 126 26.65 1.43 -5.29
CA ASN A 126 26.45 1.10 -3.88
C ASN A 126 26.20 2.33 -3.01
N SER A 127 26.74 3.49 -3.38
CA SER A 127 26.48 4.76 -2.69
C SER A 127 25.07 5.30 -2.94
N HIS A 128 24.55 5.15 -4.17
CA HIS A 128 23.36 5.86 -4.62
C HIS A 128 22.14 5.00 -5.02
N ARG A 129 22.23 3.66 -5.01
CA ARG A 129 21.15 2.74 -5.47
C ARG A 129 19.80 2.86 -4.75
N TYR A 130 19.75 3.54 -3.61
CA TYR A 130 18.52 3.79 -2.84
C TYR A 130 18.02 5.24 -2.95
N GLU A 131 18.72 6.09 -3.69
CA GLU A 131 18.32 7.47 -3.93
C GLU A 131 17.46 7.56 -5.19
N ALA A 132 16.19 7.96 -5.04
CA ALA A 132 15.23 8.02 -6.14
C ALA A 132 15.68 8.87 -7.35
N ARG A 133 16.55 9.87 -7.14
CA ARG A 133 17.14 10.68 -8.20
C ARG A 133 18.09 9.86 -9.10
N TRP A 134 18.97 9.07 -8.50
CA TRP A 134 19.99 8.27 -9.19
C TRP A 134 19.47 7.01 -9.87
N HIS A 135 18.22 6.65 -9.59
CA HIS A 135 17.59 5.42 -10.05
C HIS A 135 17.62 5.26 -11.58
N GLU A 136 17.17 6.28 -12.31
CA GLU A 136 17.16 6.28 -13.78
C GLU A 136 18.59 6.31 -14.38
N PRO A 137 19.52 7.19 -13.94
CA PRO A 137 20.91 7.15 -14.41
C PRO A 137 21.61 5.79 -14.21
N ILE A 138 21.38 5.13 -13.08
CA ILE A 138 21.99 3.81 -12.79
C ILE A 138 21.44 2.75 -13.75
N LEU A 139 20.12 2.72 -13.98
CA LEU A 139 19.51 1.76 -14.91
C LEU A 139 19.96 2.01 -16.35
N LEU A 140 19.96 3.27 -16.80
CA LEU A 140 20.45 3.66 -18.13
C LEU A 140 21.94 3.30 -18.31
N ALA A 141 22.78 3.46 -17.27
CA ALA A 141 24.20 3.10 -17.32
C ALA A 141 24.40 1.59 -17.46
N LEU A 142 23.65 0.80 -16.69
CA LEU A 142 23.68 -0.66 -16.74
C LEU A 142 23.11 -1.18 -18.07
N GLY A 143 22.03 -0.58 -18.58
CA GLY A 143 21.43 -0.89 -19.89
C GLY A 143 22.39 -0.61 -21.04
N TYR A 144 23.06 0.55 -21.05
CA TYR A 144 24.11 0.89 -22.01
C TYR A 144 25.29 -0.09 -21.97
N LEU A 145 25.75 -0.47 -20.77
CA LEU A 145 26.77 -1.51 -20.60
C LEU A 145 26.27 -2.88 -21.08
N GLY A 146 24.98 -3.17 -20.95
CA GLY A 146 24.32 -4.36 -21.46
C GLY A 146 24.36 -4.44 -22.99
N SER A 147 24.02 -3.36 -23.69
CA SER A 147 23.99 -3.32 -25.16
C SER A 147 25.40 -3.23 -25.78
N GLU A 148 26.23 -2.30 -25.32
CA GLU A 148 27.52 -1.99 -25.98
C GLU A 148 28.70 -2.80 -25.43
N ASN A 149 28.64 -3.25 -24.17
CA ASN A 149 29.74 -4.01 -23.56
C ASN A 149 29.28 -5.21 -22.70
N PRO A 150 28.68 -6.26 -23.32
CA PRO A 150 28.24 -7.47 -22.61
C PRO A 150 29.33 -8.15 -21.75
N ARG A 151 30.62 -7.89 -22.00
CA ARG A 151 31.72 -8.43 -21.19
C ARG A 151 31.94 -7.66 -19.87
N ARG A 152 31.67 -6.35 -19.83
CA ARG A 152 31.70 -5.56 -18.58
C ARG A 152 30.49 -5.86 -17.71
N ILE A 153 29.27 -5.88 -18.27
CA ILE A 153 28.06 -6.16 -17.47
C ILE A 153 28.11 -7.55 -16.80
N ASN A 154 28.60 -8.58 -17.51
CA ASN A 154 28.79 -9.93 -16.97
C ASN A 154 29.90 -10.05 -15.90
N LYS A 155 30.76 -9.03 -15.72
CA LYS A 155 31.71 -8.94 -14.59
C LYS A 155 31.17 -8.09 -13.44
N LEU A 156 30.32 -7.11 -13.74
CA LEU A 156 29.74 -6.16 -12.79
C LEU A 156 28.58 -6.78 -12.00
N VAL A 157 27.60 -7.34 -12.69
CA VAL A 157 26.37 -7.89 -12.12
C VAL A 157 26.59 -8.98 -11.04
N PRO A 158 27.54 -9.94 -11.18
CA PRO A 158 27.83 -10.90 -10.10
C PRO A 158 28.33 -10.23 -8.82
N LYS A 159 29.04 -9.10 -8.91
CA LYS A 159 29.52 -8.34 -7.75
C LYS A 159 28.40 -7.51 -7.13
N LEU A 160 27.56 -6.91 -7.98
CA LEU A 160 26.42 -6.10 -7.58
C LEU A 160 25.38 -6.92 -6.79
N PHE A 161 25.10 -8.16 -7.23
CA PHE A 161 24.14 -9.06 -6.56
C PHE A 161 24.79 -9.96 -5.50
N LYS A 162 26.06 -9.73 -5.14
CA LYS A 162 26.76 -10.48 -4.09
C LYS A 162 26.01 -10.51 -2.73
N PRO A 163 25.30 -9.45 -2.28
CA PRO A 163 24.48 -9.51 -1.06
C PRO A 163 23.39 -10.60 -1.10
N LEU A 164 22.95 -11.01 -2.29
CA LEU A 164 21.93 -12.03 -2.51
C LEU A 164 22.52 -13.46 -2.66
N ASP A 165 23.83 -13.66 -2.59
CA ASP A 165 24.43 -15.00 -2.76
C ASP A 165 24.07 -15.96 -1.60
N ASP A 166 23.91 -15.43 -0.37
CA ASP A 166 23.46 -16.19 0.81
C ASP A 166 21.93 -16.15 1.03
N TYR A 167 21.20 -15.38 0.20
CA TYR A 167 19.74 -15.32 0.22
C TYR A 167 19.13 -16.54 -0.48
N ASP A 168 18.83 -17.59 0.27
CA ASP A 168 18.14 -18.80 -0.20
C ASP A 168 16.78 -18.87 0.49
N PRO A 169 15.73 -18.17 0.00
CA PRO A 169 14.41 -18.11 0.64
C PRO A 169 13.71 -19.48 0.61
N ARG A 170 14.07 -20.32 1.57
CA ARG A 170 13.47 -21.64 1.78
C ARG A 170 12.16 -21.49 2.52
N ILE A 171 11.10 -22.04 1.93
CA ILE A 171 9.73 -21.87 2.40
C ILE A 171 9.29 -23.09 3.24
N ASP A 172 9.97 -23.32 4.37
CA ASP A 172 9.59 -24.33 5.36
C ASP A 172 8.52 -23.76 6.31
N TYR A 173 7.46 -24.53 6.58
CA TYR A 173 6.37 -24.25 7.55
C TYR A 173 5.52 -22.97 7.38
N GLY A 174 5.85 -22.07 6.45
CA GLY A 174 5.17 -20.77 6.33
C GLY A 174 6.14 -19.60 6.19
N GLU A 175 7.42 -19.86 6.41
CA GLU A 175 8.40 -18.84 6.74
C GLU A 175 9.47 -18.75 5.66
N ILE A 176 9.97 -17.54 5.40
CA ILE A 176 11.23 -17.36 4.66
C ILE A 176 12.37 -17.72 5.61
N LYS A 177 13.39 -18.44 5.16
CA LYS A 177 14.63 -18.66 5.93
C LYS A 177 15.83 -18.18 5.13
N ILE A 178 16.75 -17.45 5.76
CA ILE A 178 18.07 -17.16 5.18
C ILE A 178 19.07 -18.24 5.59
N ARG A 179 19.98 -18.59 4.68
CA ARG A 179 20.94 -19.67 4.86
C ARG A 179 22.11 -19.24 5.77
N LYS A 180 22.05 -19.59 7.06
CA LYS A 180 23.24 -19.55 7.93
C LYS A 180 24.30 -20.53 7.40
N ASN A 181 25.39 -20.00 6.85
CA ASN A 181 26.58 -20.80 6.49
C ASN A 181 27.37 -21.20 7.74
N LEU A 182 26.89 -22.21 8.47
CA LEU A 182 27.64 -22.92 9.52
C LEU A 182 28.74 -23.83 8.93
N SER A 183 29.63 -23.28 8.08
CA SER A 183 30.89 -23.95 7.71
C SER A 183 31.89 -23.02 7.00
N LYS A 184 32.69 -22.29 7.78
CA LYS A 184 34.14 -22.14 7.51
C LYS A 184 34.84 -21.75 8.80
N GLY A 185 35.59 -22.69 9.37
CA GLY A 185 36.45 -22.41 10.52
C GLY A 185 37.59 -21.45 10.15
N VAL A 186 37.97 -20.63 11.13
CA VAL A 186 39.21 -19.86 11.29
C VAL A 186 40.24 -20.01 10.16
N GLY A 187 40.48 -18.92 9.42
CA GLY A 187 41.56 -18.81 8.43
C GLY A 187 41.53 -17.46 7.71
N ASP A 188 42.48 -16.58 8.06
CA ASP A 188 42.57 -15.18 7.63
C ASP A 188 42.33 -14.91 6.13
N SER A 189 41.42 -13.97 5.81
CA SER A 189 41.68 -12.97 4.77
C SER A 189 40.92 -11.66 5.03
N LYS A 190 41.67 -10.56 5.04
CA LYS A 190 41.19 -9.20 5.34
C LYS A 190 40.12 -8.72 4.37
N TYR A 191 38.95 -8.34 4.89
CA TYR A 191 38.14 -7.21 4.42
C TYR A 191 37.25 -6.75 5.58
N ASP A 192 37.73 -5.76 6.34
CA ASP A 192 37.02 -5.22 7.50
C ASP A 192 35.83 -4.35 7.05
N PHE A 193 34.60 -4.80 7.33
CA PHE A 193 33.44 -3.92 7.36
C PHE A 193 33.34 -3.31 8.76
N ALA A 194 33.86 -2.10 8.94
CA ALA A 194 33.70 -1.34 10.17
C ALA A 194 32.34 -0.62 10.18
N PRO A 195 31.51 -0.76 11.24
CA PRO A 195 30.30 0.04 11.39
C PRO A 195 30.67 1.47 11.81
N LEU A 196 30.59 2.41 10.87
CA LEU A 196 30.82 3.83 11.14
C LEU A 196 29.59 4.48 11.81
N ALA A 197 29.56 4.43 13.14
CA ALA A 197 28.83 5.43 13.92
C ALA A 197 29.57 6.79 13.83
N PRO A 198 28.87 7.93 13.74
CA PRO A 198 29.52 9.23 13.67
C PRO A 198 30.07 9.65 15.04
N GLN A 199 31.37 9.44 15.27
CA GLN A 199 32.07 10.07 16.38
C GLN A 199 32.70 11.40 15.95
N PHE A 200 32.37 12.43 16.71
CA PHE A 200 32.90 13.79 16.56
C PHE A 200 34.43 13.81 16.68
N TRP A 201 35.07 14.68 15.88
CA TRP A 201 36.49 14.96 16.02
C TRP A 201 36.80 15.61 17.38
N GLY A 202 37.64 14.95 18.17
CA GLY A 202 38.27 15.54 19.35
C GLY A 202 39.68 16.00 19.01
N GLU A 203 39.89 17.31 18.95
CA GLU A 203 41.24 17.89 18.89
C GLU A 203 42.00 17.62 20.20
N GLN A 204 43.33 17.45 20.09
CA GLN A 204 44.24 17.71 21.20
C GLN A 204 45.36 18.65 20.74
N ASN A 205 45.32 19.91 21.19
CA ASN A 205 46.20 20.28 22.29
C ASN A 205 45.94 21.67 22.93
N SER A 206 46.10 21.66 24.26
CA SER A 206 46.53 22.78 25.13
C SER A 206 45.61 23.98 25.45
N GLN A 207 45.27 24.06 26.74
CA GLN A 207 45.19 25.24 27.62
C GLN A 207 44.01 26.25 27.50
N SER A 208 43.09 26.14 28.45
CA SER A 208 42.15 27.19 28.96
C SER A 208 42.89 28.31 29.73
N PRO A 209 42.26 29.38 30.29
CA PRO A 209 40.83 29.81 30.30
C PRO A 209 40.67 31.37 30.08
N PRO A 210 39.69 32.13 30.65
CA PRO A 210 38.22 32.09 30.54
C PRO A 210 37.53 33.46 30.20
N ALA A 211 36.21 33.38 29.92
CA ALA A 211 35.13 34.34 30.25
C ALA A 211 35.06 35.76 29.61
N ARG A 212 33.85 36.14 29.10
CA ARG A 212 32.93 37.14 29.70
C ARG A 212 31.72 37.55 28.84
N ASP A 213 30.66 38.02 29.52
CA ASP A 213 29.64 39.03 29.13
C ASP A 213 28.70 38.74 27.92
N CYS A 214 27.37 38.80 28.04
CA CYS A 214 26.45 39.96 28.15
C CYS A 214 26.45 40.84 26.86
N SER A 215 25.34 41.41 26.34
CA SER A 215 23.89 41.37 26.66
C SER A 215 23.09 42.29 25.69
N LEU A 216 21.79 42.03 25.50
CA LEU A 216 20.66 43.00 25.29
C LEU A 216 20.69 44.13 24.22
N GLY A 217 19.52 44.36 23.59
CA GLY A 217 19.09 45.62 22.97
C GLY A 217 18.57 45.45 21.52
N ASP A 218 17.26 45.47 21.22
CA ASP A 218 16.33 46.64 21.15
C ASP A 218 16.73 47.70 20.09
N LEU A 219 15.86 48.25 19.22
CA LEU A 219 14.39 48.23 19.09
C LEU A 219 13.95 48.70 17.67
N GLY A 220 12.84 48.15 17.15
CA GLY A 220 11.81 48.68 16.19
C GLY A 220 12.13 49.67 15.05
N GLY A 221 11.39 49.68 13.92
CA GLY A 221 10.28 48.83 13.48
C GLY A 221 9.43 49.47 12.34
N LEU A 222 8.58 48.68 11.66
CA LEU A 222 7.41 49.07 10.84
C LEU A 222 7.68 49.92 9.56
N THR A 223 7.25 49.63 8.30
CA THR A 223 6.58 48.52 7.55
C THR A 223 6.99 48.67 6.04
N ASN A 224 6.52 47.99 4.97
CA ASN A 224 5.43 47.04 4.75
C ASN A 224 5.62 46.15 3.49
N THR A 225 4.79 45.08 3.38
CA THR A 225 4.44 44.29 2.16
C THR A 225 5.48 44.02 1.05
N LYS A 226 6.03 42.81 1.01
CA LYS A 226 5.69 41.77 -0.01
C LYS A 226 6.36 40.41 0.27
N GLN A 227 5.70 39.35 -0.20
CA GLN A 227 6.01 37.92 -0.03
C GLN A 227 7.50 37.54 -0.25
N SER A 228 8.14 36.86 0.72
CA SER A 228 9.04 35.72 0.46
C SER A 228 9.58 35.06 1.75
N ARG A 229 9.66 33.72 1.74
CA ARG A 229 10.65 32.84 2.45
C ARG A 229 10.64 32.93 4.00
N ILE A 230 11.10 31.94 4.78
CA ILE A 230 12.28 31.07 4.67
C ILE A 230 12.00 29.64 5.21
N HIS A 231 12.77 28.70 4.66
CA HIS A 231 13.03 27.32 5.08
C HIS A 231 12.74 26.91 6.55
N THR A 232 12.18 25.71 6.69
CA THR A 232 12.73 24.70 7.59
C THR A 232 13.32 23.55 6.77
N SER A 233 14.54 23.16 7.11
CA SER A 233 15.24 22.01 6.56
C SER A 233 14.52 20.72 6.97
N ILE A 234 13.90 20.03 6.02
CA ILE A 234 13.47 18.64 6.19
C ILE A 234 14.49 17.78 5.47
N GLN A 235 15.31 17.05 6.24
CA GLN A 235 15.95 15.84 5.73
C GLN A 235 14.82 14.86 5.40
N GLN A 236 14.38 14.85 4.14
CA GLN A 236 13.53 13.78 3.64
C GLN A 236 14.41 12.54 3.57
N ARG A 237 14.34 11.71 4.62
CA ARG A 237 14.72 10.30 4.49
C ARG A 237 13.95 9.72 3.30
N PRO A 238 14.55 8.87 2.45
CA PRO A 238 13.77 8.06 1.52
C PRO A 238 12.74 7.23 2.30
N SER A 239 11.74 6.73 1.57
CA SER A 239 10.59 5.95 2.05
C SER A 239 10.90 5.05 3.24
N LYS A 240 9.99 4.99 4.24
CA LYS A 240 10.05 3.97 5.30
C LYS A 240 10.14 2.59 4.66
N ASP A 241 11.24 1.90 4.90
CA ASP A 241 11.53 0.63 4.26
C ASP A 241 10.61 -0.48 4.75
N VAL A 242 10.11 -1.26 3.80
CA VAL A 242 9.47 -2.54 4.11
C VAL A 242 10.57 -3.50 4.56
N VAL A 243 10.52 -3.94 5.81
CA VAL A 243 11.46 -4.92 6.35
C VAL A 243 10.90 -6.32 6.14
N LEU A 244 11.63 -7.18 5.44
CA LEU A 244 11.40 -8.62 5.57
C LEU A 244 11.94 -9.06 6.94
N VAL A 245 11.02 -9.34 7.85
CA VAL A 245 11.30 -10.04 9.11
C VAL A 245 11.18 -11.53 8.83
N TRP A 246 12.17 -12.33 9.23
CA TRP A 246 12.08 -13.78 9.03
C TRP A 246 12.71 -14.58 10.20
N PRO A 247 12.20 -15.79 10.49
CA PRO A 247 12.67 -16.61 11.59
C PRO A 247 13.96 -17.37 11.27
N VAL A 248 14.87 -17.39 12.23
CA VAL A 248 16.13 -18.09 12.18
C VAL A 248 16.20 -19.04 13.37
N LEU A 249 16.31 -20.34 13.09
CA LEU A 249 16.55 -21.34 14.13
C LEU A 249 17.95 -21.12 14.74
N GLY A 250 17.99 -20.94 16.06
CA GLY A 250 19.19 -21.06 16.87
C GLY A 250 19.60 -22.52 17.05
N GLU A 251 20.85 -22.74 17.49
CA GLU A 251 21.37 -24.10 17.75
C GLU A 251 20.58 -24.81 18.87
N ASP A 252 19.96 -24.03 19.78
CA ASP A 252 19.14 -24.51 20.90
C ASP A 252 17.63 -24.65 20.57
N SER A 253 17.26 -24.72 19.29
CA SER A 253 15.86 -24.80 18.81
C SER A 253 14.97 -23.58 19.10
N THR A 254 15.53 -22.50 19.65
CA THR A 254 14.86 -21.20 19.78
C THR A 254 14.74 -20.52 18.41
N VAL A 255 13.57 -19.93 18.12
CA VAL A 255 13.36 -19.13 16.91
C VAL A 255 13.75 -17.69 17.22
N SER A 256 14.78 -17.17 16.57
CA SER A 256 15.14 -15.74 16.62
C SER A 256 14.77 -15.09 15.29
N TYR A 257 13.93 -14.05 15.32
CA TYR A 257 13.64 -13.28 14.12
C TYR A 257 14.85 -12.39 13.77
N GLN A 258 15.22 -12.35 12.49
CA GLN A 258 16.22 -11.43 11.97
C GLN A 258 15.57 -10.52 10.92
N GLU A 259 15.88 -9.24 11.03
CA GLU A 259 15.57 -8.23 10.03
C GLU A 259 16.71 -8.12 9.02
N SER A 260 16.37 -7.84 7.77
CA SER A 260 17.29 -7.17 6.85
C SER A 260 16.50 -6.32 5.87
N PRO A 261 16.40 -5.00 6.13
CA PRO A 261 15.85 -4.04 5.18
C PRO A 261 16.60 -4.10 3.84
N SER A 262 17.92 -4.27 3.89
CA SER A 262 18.78 -4.28 2.70
C SER A 262 18.57 -5.48 1.78
N VAL A 263 18.17 -6.65 2.29
CA VAL A 263 17.97 -7.83 1.44
C VAL A 263 16.73 -7.68 0.53
N LEU A 264 15.62 -7.14 1.02
CA LEU A 264 14.46 -6.88 0.16
C LEU A 264 14.76 -5.76 -0.85
N GLN A 265 15.38 -4.66 -0.41
CA GLN A 265 15.78 -3.58 -1.30
C GLN A 265 16.74 -4.08 -2.40
N ASP A 266 17.76 -4.87 -2.04
CA ASP A 266 18.72 -5.43 -3.00
C ASP A 266 18.07 -6.43 -3.96
N LEU A 267 17.08 -7.19 -3.49
CA LEU A 267 16.31 -8.10 -4.34
C LEU A 267 15.40 -7.35 -5.32
N LEU A 268 14.74 -6.28 -4.88
CA LEU A 268 13.89 -5.41 -5.72
C LEU A 268 14.72 -4.63 -6.74
N PHE A 269 15.87 -4.09 -6.32
CA PHE A 269 16.84 -3.44 -7.19
C PHE A 269 17.42 -4.42 -8.22
N ALA A 270 17.82 -5.63 -7.80
CA ALA A 270 18.25 -6.68 -8.72
C ALA A 270 17.14 -7.07 -9.71
N GLY A 271 15.89 -7.18 -9.23
CA GLY A 271 14.72 -7.39 -10.07
C GLY A 271 14.52 -6.29 -11.11
N GLN A 272 14.79 -5.03 -10.77
CA GLN A 272 14.71 -3.92 -11.71
C GLN A 272 15.86 -3.91 -12.72
N VAL A 273 17.09 -4.22 -12.31
CA VAL A 273 18.20 -4.45 -13.26
C VAL A 273 17.85 -5.60 -14.23
N LEU A 274 17.15 -6.64 -13.78
CA LEU A 274 16.63 -7.71 -14.65
C LEU A 274 15.47 -7.27 -15.57
N ALA A 275 14.78 -6.17 -15.26
CA ALA A 275 13.69 -5.61 -16.05
C ALA A 275 14.15 -4.63 -17.14
N ASP A 276 15.40 -4.16 -17.09
CA ASP A 276 15.95 -3.17 -18.03
C ASP A 276 17.29 -3.60 -18.68
N VAL A 277 17.92 -4.68 -18.20
CA VAL A 277 19.27 -5.10 -18.63
C VAL A 277 19.35 -6.61 -18.92
N ASP A 278 19.88 -7.00 -20.09
CA ASP A 278 20.12 -8.41 -20.42
C ASP A 278 21.39 -8.91 -19.72
N VAL A 279 21.22 -9.92 -18.86
CA VAL A 279 22.24 -10.42 -17.93
C VAL A 279 22.37 -11.94 -18.03
N ASN A 280 23.48 -12.49 -17.52
CA ASN A 280 23.75 -13.93 -17.57
C ASN A 280 22.55 -14.78 -17.13
N SER A 281 22.13 -15.74 -17.97
CA SER A 281 20.94 -16.56 -17.71
C SER A 281 20.96 -17.31 -16.38
N LYS A 282 22.13 -17.71 -15.86
CA LYS A 282 22.23 -18.36 -14.54
C LYS A 282 21.95 -17.38 -13.40
N ILE A 283 22.41 -16.14 -13.52
CA ILE A 283 22.17 -15.09 -12.53
C ILE A 283 20.71 -14.65 -12.61
N ARG A 284 20.20 -14.46 -13.83
CA ARG A 284 18.80 -14.12 -14.10
C ARG A 284 17.84 -15.12 -13.47
N ALA A 285 18.02 -16.41 -13.76
CA ALA A 285 17.18 -17.49 -13.21
C ALA A 285 17.20 -17.53 -11.68
N ARG A 286 18.37 -17.31 -11.05
CA ARG A 286 18.50 -17.28 -9.58
C ARG A 286 17.77 -16.10 -8.95
N VAL A 287 17.89 -14.89 -9.49
CA VAL A 287 17.18 -13.72 -8.95
C VAL A 287 15.67 -13.83 -9.19
N ILE A 288 15.23 -14.35 -10.34
CA ILE A 288 13.82 -14.69 -10.58
C ILE A 288 13.31 -15.70 -9.55
N GLN A 289 14.06 -16.77 -9.28
CA GLN A 289 13.71 -17.76 -8.26
C GLN A 289 13.61 -17.14 -6.86
N GLN A 290 14.54 -16.25 -6.50
CA GLN A 290 14.48 -15.52 -5.23
C GLN A 290 13.23 -14.64 -5.13
N LEU A 291 12.94 -13.81 -6.15
CA LEU A 291 11.74 -12.95 -6.19
C LEU A 291 10.44 -13.76 -6.12
N VAL A 292 10.33 -14.86 -6.89
CA VAL A 292 9.16 -15.75 -6.90
C VAL A 292 8.99 -16.43 -5.53
N SER A 293 10.06 -16.98 -4.95
CA SER A 293 10.00 -17.59 -3.61
C SER A 293 9.66 -16.59 -2.52
N THR A 294 10.13 -15.34 -2.62
CA THR A 294 9.77 -14.26 -1.69
C THR A 294 8.27 -13.96 -1.78
N TYR A 295 7.74 -13.74 -3.00
CA TYR A 295 6.32 -13.51 -3.24
C TYR A 295 5.43 -14.64 -2.72
N LEU A 296 5.82 -15.90 -2.93
CA LEU A 296 5.09 -17.08 -2.44
C LEU A 296 5.28 -17.36 -0.94
N GLY A 297 6.30 -16.78 -0.32
CA GLY A 297 6.64 -16.93 1.10
C GLY A 297 6.04 -15.86 2.02
N LEU A 298 5.52 -14.75 1.48
CA LEU A 298 4.72 -13.79 2.24
C LEU A 298 3.39 -14.43 2.68
N ASP A 299 2.96 -14.20 3.91
CA ASP A 299 1.70 -14.70 4.50
C ASP A 299 0.93 -13.58 5.22
N GLU A 300 -0.24 -13.85 5.80
CA GLU A 300 -1.19 -12.84 6.32
C GLU A 300 -0.59 -11.91 7.38
N TYR A 301 0.41 -12.41 8.12
CA TYR A 301 1.19 -11.69 9.13
C TYR A 301 2.31 -10.80 8.54
N PHE A 302 2.63 -10.97 7.26
CA PHE A 302 3.62 -10.20 6.47
C PHE A 302 3.00 -9.53 5.23
N ASP A 303 1.69 -9.68 4.99
CA ASP A 303 0.97 -9.27 3.79
C ASP A 303 0.74 -7.74 3.78
N ASN A 304 1.83 -6.96 3.67
CA ASN A 304 1.73 -5.59 3.17
C ASN A 304 1.37 -5.63 1.68
N LYS A 305 0.12 -5.26 1.36
CA LYS A 305 -0.44 -5.18 0.00
C LYS A 305 0.49 -4.41 -0.96
N GLU A 306 1.15 -3.36 -0.48
CA GLU A 306 2.08 -2.56 -1.30
C GLU A 306 3.35 -3.37 -1.68
N THR A 307 3.88 -4.19 -0.77
CA THR A 307 5.04 -5.06 -1.03
C THR A 307 4.70 -6.13 -2.06
N ILE A 308 3.53 -6.74 -1.95
CA ILE A 308 3.01 -7.72 -2.91
C ILE A 308 2.88 -7.08 -4.29
N LYS A 309 2.29 -5.88 -4.36
CA LYS A 309 2.14 -5.09 -5.58
C LYS A 309 3.50 -4.77 -6.22
N VAL A 310 4.47 -4.29 -5.45
CA VAL A 310 5.82 -3.98 -5.96
C VAL A 310 6.54 -5.25 -6.46
N LEU A 311 6.48 -6.37 -5.73
CA LEU A 311 7.06 -7.64 -6.18
C LEU A 311 6.40 -8.14 -7.47
N LEU A 312 5.07 -8.15 -7.55
CA LEU A 312 4.34 -8.57 -8.75
C LEU A 312 4.61 -7.65 -9.95
N SER A 313 4.67 -6.33 -9.74
CA SER A 313 5.04 -5.36 -10.76
C SER A 313 6.44 -5.66 -11.31
N ARG A 314 7.46 -5.79 -10.45
CA ARG A 314 8.83 -6.13 -10.87
C ARG A 314 8.89 -7.46 -11.62
N LEU A 315 8.19 -8.50 -11.14
CA LEU A 315 8.09 -9.78 -11.86
C LEU A 315 7.46 -9.61 -13.26
N ARG A 316 6.48 -8.72 -13.44
CA ARG A 316 5.84 -8.40 -14.74
C ARG A 316 6.77 -7.65 -15.67
N ASP A 317 7.56 -6.72 -15.15
CA ASP A 317 8.53 -5.95 -15.92
C ASP A 317 9.67 -6.87 -16.43
N ILE A 318 10.19 -7.75 -15.57
CA ILE A 318 11.17 -8.79 -15.94
C ILE A 318 10.64 -9.70 -17.05
N GLU A 319 9.37 -10.12 -16.98
CA GLU A 319 8.75 -11.00 -17.98
C GLU A 319 8.49 -10.28 -19.31
N ARG A 320 8.13 -8.99 -19.26
CA ARG A 320 8.01 -8.11 -20.45
C ARG A 320 9.34 -7.89 -21.16
N PHE A 321 10.41 -7.66 -20.41
CA PHE A 321 11.72 -7.23 -20.93
C PHE A 321 12.41 -8.25 -21.86
N ASN A 322 11.98 -9.51 -21.86
CA ASN A 322 12.59 -10.53 -22.70
C ASN A 322 11.59 -11.54 -23.33
N GLN A 323 10.33 -11.60 -22.87
CA GLN A 323 9.29 -12.52 -23.38
C GLN A 323 9.74 -13.99 -23.41
N LYS A 324 10.53 -14.42 -22.42
CA LYS A 324 11.11 -15.77 -22.34
C LYS A 324 10.26 -16.76 -21.52
N ASP A 325 9.15 -16.31 -20.95
CA ASP A 325 8.29 -17.05 -19.99
C ASP A 325 9.06 -17.55 -18.76
N GLU A 326 10.14 -16.86 -18.37
CA GLU A 326 11.06 -17.32 -17.31
C GLU A 326 10.42 -17.26 -15.93
N VAL A 327 9.68 -16.18 -15.64
CA VAL A 327 8.96 -16.00 -14.38
C VAL A 327 7.75 -16.93 -14.34
N ILE A 328 7.01 -17.01 -15.45
CA ILE A 328 5.84 -17.89 -15.58
C ILE A 328 6.24 -19.38 -15.44
N LYS A 329 7.38 -19.80 -15.97
CA LYS A 329 7.92 -21.16 -15.75
C LYS A 329 8.29 -21.39 -14.30
N CYS A 330 9.00 -20.45 -13.66
CA CYS A 330 9.38 -20.56 -12.26
C CYS A 330 8.16 -20.69 -11.32
N LEU A 331 7.11 -19.88 -11.55
CA LEU A 331 5.83 -20.01 -10.86
C LEU A 331 5.16 -21.36 -11.09
N LYS A 332 5.11 -21.86 -12.33
CA LYS A 332 4.55 -23.19 -12.65
C LYS A 332 5.33 -24.33 -11.99
N GLU A 333 6.65 -24.24 -11.93
CA GLU A 333 7.50 -25.20 -11.22
C GLU A 333 7.24 -25.16 -9.71
N ALA A 334 7.09 -23.97 -9.11
CA ALA A 334 6.68 -23.83 -7.71
C ALA A 334 5.28 -24.45 -7.45
N ALA A 335 4.28 -24.19 -8.31
CA ALA A 335 2.97 -24.83 -8.25
C ALA A 335 3.05 -26.37 -8.28
N ASN A 336 3.85 -26.92 -9.19
CA ASN A 336 3.99 -28.37 -9.34
C ASN A 336 4.71 -29.02 -8.15
N ASN A 337 5.60 -28.32 -7.47
CA ASN A 337 6.28 -28.82 -6.27
C ASN A 337 5.38 -28.79 -5.01
N LEU A 338 4.42 -27.86 -4.95
CA LEU A 338 3.46 -27.71 -3.83
C LEU A 338 2.47 -28.89 -3.69
N THR A 339 2.27 -29.71 -4.73
CA THR A 339 1.32 -30.83 -4.70
C THR A 339 1.78 -32.01 -3.82
N ASN A 340 3.01 -32.00 -3.31
CA ASN A 340 3.58 -33.07 -2.48
C ASN A 340 3.50 -32.82 -0.95
N THR A 341 2.96 -31.68 -0.50
CA THR A 341 2.91 -31.30 0.93
C THR A 341 1.50 -30.88 1.36
N ILE A 342 0.88 -31.65 2.25
CA ILE A 342 -0.59 -31.81 2.31
C ILE A 342 -1.36 -30.66 3.02
N ASN A 343 -0.73 -29.73 3.76
CA ASN A 343 -1.46 -28.73 4.55
C ASN A 343 -0.93 -27.26 4.50
N LEU A 344 -0.04 -26.92 3.56
CA LEU A 344 0.45 -25.54 3.33
C LEU A 344 0.20 -25.07 1.89
N SER A 345 -0.70 -25.75 1.19
CA SER A 345 -0.84 -25.70 -0.27
C SER A 345 -1.81 -24.63 -0.78
N GLU A 346 -2.96 -24.42 -0.14
CA GLU A 346 -4.07 -23.59 -0.68
C GLU A 346 -3.64 -22.13 -0.97
N LYS A 347 -3.21 -21.37 0.04
CA LYS A 347 -2.84 -19.95 -0.13
C LYS A 347 -1.67 -19.74 -1.10
N ARG A 348 -0.65 -20.61 -1.05
CA ARG A 348 0.49 -20.57 -1.99
C ARG A 348 0.07 -20.92 -3.41
N TRP A 349 -0.82 -21.90 -3.56
CA TRP A 349 -1.43 -22.25 -4.84
C TRP A 349 -2.22 -21.06 -5.40
N VAL A 350 -3.05 -20.38 -4.59
CA VAL A 350 -3.76 -19.15 -4.98
C VAL A 350 -2.74 -18.11 -5.45
N LYS A 351 -1.77 -17.70 -4.62
CA LYS A 351 -0.75 -16.70 -4.99
C LYS A 351 -0.02 -17.08 -6.29
N THR A 352 0.34 -18.35 -6.50
CA THR A 352 1.02 -18.79 -7.72
C THR A 352 0.18 -18.58 -8.99
N HIS A 353 -1.12 -18.90 -8.94
CA HIS A 353 -2.05 -18.72 -10.07
C HIS A 353 -2.41 -17.25 -10.29
N LEU A 354 -2.55 -16.50 -9.20
CA LEU A 354 -2.83 -15.07 -9.13
C LEU A 354 -1.72 -14.26 -9.79
N GLY A 355 -0.46 -14.52 -9.40
CA GLY A 355 0.72 -13.95 -10.04
C GLY A 355 0.84 -14.37 -11.52
N SER A 356 0.63 -15.66 -11.84
CA SER A 356 0.68 -16.13 -13.23
C SER A 356 -0.34 -15.44 -14.14
N LEU A 357 -1.55 -15.17 -13.63
CA LEU A 357 -2.59 -14.43 -14.35
C LEU A 357 -2.19 -12.96 -14.56
N TYR A 358 -1.68 -12.31 -13.51
CA TYR A 358 -1.18 -10.92 -13.57
C TYR A 358 -0.06 -10.76 -14.60
N LEU A 359 0.92 -11.66 -14.60
CA LEU A 359 2.03 -11.69 -15.55
C LEU A 359 1.56 -11.93 -16.99
N GLY A 360 0.59 -12.83 -17.19
CA GLY A 360 -0.02 -13.06 -18.51
C GLY A 360 -0.64 -11.78 -19.10
N CYS A 361 -1.20 -10.90 -18.27
CA CYS A 361 -1.71 -9.59 -18.69
C CYS A 361 -0.60 -8.60 -19.12
N GLY A 362 0.67 -9.01 -19.10
CA GLY A 362 1.81 -8.27 -19.63
C GLY A 362 2.31 -8.72 -21.01
N GLN A 363 1.83 -9.85 -21.55
CA GLN A 363 2.41 -10.54 -22.70
C GLN A 363 1.48 -10.59 -23.94
N ALA A 364 2.02 -11.12 -25.06
CA ALA A 364 1.27 -11.36 -26.29
C ALA A 364 0.14 -12.40 -26.11
N GLY A 365 -0.93 -12.25 -26.91
CA GLY A 365 -2.23 -12.88 -26.64
C GLY A 365 -2.25 -14.41 -26.47
N GLU A 366 -1.36 -15.17 -27.13
CA GLU A 366 -1.36 -16.64 -27.01
C GLU A 366 -0.94 -17.11 -25.60
N THR A 367 0.05 -16.47 -24.96
CA THR A 367 0.49 -16.85 -23.62
C THR A 367 -0.52 -16.45 -22.55
N LEU A 368 -1.14 -15.26 -22.70
CA LEU A 368 -2.26 -14.82 -21.86
C LEU A 368 -3.43 -15.81 -21.94
N VAL A 369 -3.83 -16.21 -23.15
CA VAL A 369 -4.89 -17.20 -23.37
C VAL A 369 -4.55 -18.56 -22.77
N SER A 370 -3.28 -18.99 -22.82
CA SER A 370 -2.82 -20.23 -22.18
C SER A 370 -2.93 -20.17 -20.66
N GLY A 371 -2.46 -19.07 -20.03
CA GLY A 371 -2.55 -18.84 -18.59
C GLY A 371 -4.01 -18.75 -18.10
N VAL A 372 -4.85 -18.00 -18.81
CA VAL A 372 -6.28 -17.84 -18.50
C VAL A 372 -7.05 -19.14 -18.63
N ASN A 373 -6.76 -19.96 -19.66
CA ASN A 373 -7.36 -21.29 -19.79
C ASN A 373 -7.01 -22.20 -18.62
N GLU A 374 -5.76 -22.21 -18.17
CA GLU A 374 -5.36 -23.05 -17.05
C GLU A 374 -6.02 -22.58 -15.75
N PHE A 375 -5.98 -21.28 -15.49
CA PHE A 375 -6.67 -20.64 -14.36
C PHE A 375 -8.17 -21.00 -14.32
N ILE A 376 -8.90 -20.89 -15.44
CA ILE A 376 -10.33 -21.21 -15.51
C ILE A 376 -10.61 -22.71 -15.35
N LYS A 377 -9.79 -23.60 -15.92
CA LYS A 377 -9.93 -25.06 -15.68
C LYS A 377 -9.86 -25.37 -14.19
N GLN A 378 -8.88 -24.80 -13.50
CA GLN A 378 -8.70 -25.07 -12.07
C GLN A 378 -9.83 -24.46 -11.24
N LEU A 379 -10.24 -23.23 -11.52
CA LEU A 379 -11.37 -22.55 -10.87
C LEU A 379 -12.72 -23.29 -11.07
N VAL A 380 -12.92 -24.00 -12.18
CA VAL A 380 -14.08 -24.90 -12.40
C VAL A 380 -13.99 -26.21 -11.60
N ASN A 381 -12.76 -26.71 -11.39
CA ASN A 381 -12.48 -27.98 -10.72
C ASN A 381 -12.41 -27.84 -9.19
N GLN A 382 -11.94 -26.70 -8.67
CA GLN A 382 -11.83 -26.35 -7.25
C GLN A 382 -12.40 -24.94 -6.96
N PRO A 383 -13.72 -24.73 -7.15
CA PRO A 383 -14.41 -23.47 -6.82
C PRO A 383 -14.57 -23.28 -5.30
N GLU A 384 -13.51 -22.85 -4.63
CA GLU A 384 -13.51 -22.57 -3.19
C GLU A 384 -13.78 -21.08 -2.89
N PRO A 385 -14.57 -20.72 -1.85
CA PRO A 385 -14.89 -19.33 -1.53
C PRO A 385 -13.67 -18.41 -1.39
N ARG A 386 -12.63 -18.90 -0.70
CA ARG A 386 -11.37 -18.20 -0.48
C ARG A 386 -10.64 -17.82 -1.77
N LEU A 387 -10.73 -18.65 -2.82
CA LEU A 387 -10.14 -18.33 -4.11
C LEU A 387 -10.79 -17.08 -4.72
N LEU A 388 -12.13 -16.97 -4.66
CA LEU A 388 -12.84 -15.80 -5.18
C LEU A 388 -12.53 -14.54 -4.36
N ASP A 389 -12.51 -14.62 -3.03
CA ASP A 389 -12.20 -13.45 -2.20
C ASP A 389 -10.74 -12.97 -2.41
N ASN A 390 -9.76 -13.87 -2.47
CA ASN A 390 -8.36 -13.53 -2.80
C ASN A 390 -8.20 -12.93 -4.21
N LEU A 391 -9.00 -13.38 -5.18
CA LEU A 391 -9.05 -12.80 -6.53
C LEU A 391 -9.63 -11.38 -6.53
N ILE A 392 -10.68 -11.14 -5.74
CA ILE A 392 -11.29 -9.80 -5.59
C ILE A 392 -10.28 -8.84 -4.96
N ASP A 393 -9.49 -9.28 -3.98
CA ASP A 393 -8.45 -8.47 -3.37
C ASP A 393 -7.35 -8.07 -4.37
N LEU A 394 -6.80 -9.02 -5.15
CA LEU A 394 -5.85 -8.68 -6.23
C LEU A 394 -6.46 -7.74 -7.26
N VAL A 395 -7.69 -8.00 -7.70
CA VAL A 395 -8.37 -7.15 -8.70
C VAL A 395 -8.63 -5.75 -8.15
N THR A 396 -8.86 -5.61 -6.86
CA THR A 396 -8.98 -4.30 -6.19
C THR A 396 -7.64 -3.55 -6.20
N GLU A 397 -6.50 -4.25 -6.13
CA GLU A 397 -5.16 -3.66 -6.07
C GLU A 397 -4.50 -3.42 -7.44
N LEU A 398 -4.67 -4.34 -8.39
CA LEU A 398 -3.98 -4.39 -9.69
C LEU A 398 -4.93 -4.32 -10.90
N GLY A 399 -6.25 -4.30 -10.68
CA GLY A 399 -7.25 -4.33 -11.75
C GLY A 399 -7.10 -3.20 -12.76
N GLU A 400 -6.63 -2.01 -12.35
CA GLU A 400 -6.36 -0.90 -13.27
C GLU A 400 -5.32 -1.24 -14.35
N GLU A 401 -4.33 -2.07 -14.01
CA GLU A 401 -3.28 -2.47 -14.94
C GLU A 401 -3.58 -3.77 -15.69
N MET A 402 -4.50 -4.60 -15.17
CA MET A 402 -4.92 -5.87 -15.75
C MET A 402 -6.07 -5.71 -16.75
N THR A 403 -7.13 -5.00 -16.35
CA THR A 403 -8.39 -4.93 -17.10
C THR A 403 -8.21 -4.45 -18.54
N PRO A 404 -7.38 -3.43 -18.86
CA PRO A 404 -7.19 -2.99 -20.24
C PRO A 404 -6.61 -4.08 -21.17
N ALA A 405 -5.69 -4.91 -20.67
CA ALA A 405 -5.07 -5.98 -21.45
C ALA A 405 -6.03 -7.17 -21.66
N LEU A 406 -6.81 -7.50 -20.63
CA LEU A 406 -7.87 -8.51 -20.70
C LEU A 406 -8.98 -8.08 -21.66
N GLU A 407 -9.43 -6.82 -21.58
CA GLU A 407 -10.46 -6.25 -22.44
C GLU A 407 -10.01 -6.16 -23.91
N ALA A 408 -8.76 -5.74 -24.17
CA ALA A 408 -8.19 -5.76 -25.52
C ALA A 408 -8.16 -7.18 -26.10
N THR A 409 -7.80 -8.18 -25.29
CA THR A 409 -7.80 -9.59 -25.70
C THR A 409 -9.22 -10.11 -25.95
N ARG A 410 -10.19 -9.72 -25.09
CA ARG A 410 -11.62 -10.07 -25.25
C ARG A 410 -12.21 -9.56 -26.56
N GLN A 411 -11.78 -8.37 -27.01
CA GLN A 411 -12.23 -7.75 -28.26
C GLN A 411 -11.63 -8.40 -29.53
N HIS A 412 -10.60 -9.23 -29.42
CA HIS A 412 -9.99 -9.96 -30.52
C HIS A 412 -10.47 -11.42 -30.55
N PRO A 413 -11.34 -11.84 -31.50
CA PRO A 413 -11.97 -13.15 -31.45
C PRO A 413 -10.98 -14.32 -31.49
N ILE A 414 -10.93 -15.09 -30.40
CA ILE A 414 -10.14 -16.32 -30.31
C ILE A 414 -10.88 -17.45 -31.04
N ARG A 415 -10.15 -18.23 -31.84
CA ARG A 415 -10.74 -19.32 -32.66
C ARG A 415 -11.37 -20.45 -31.83
N ASP A 416 -10.86 -20.69 -30.63
CA ASP A 416 -11.42 -21.67 -29.69
C ASP A 416 -12.44 -20.99 -28.77
N GLN A 417 -13.68 -21.48 -28.81
CA GLN A 417 -14.79 -20.94 -28.02
C GLN A 417 -14.55 -21.08 -26.51
N ARG A 418 -13.84 -22.12 -26.04
CA ARG A 418 -13.55 -22.29 -24.61
C ARG A 418 -12.54 -21.25 -24.12
N SER A 419 -11.50 -21.01 -24.92
CA SER A 419 -10.51 -19.95 -24.68
C SER A 419 -11.12 -18.55 -24.67
N GLN A 420 -12.03 -18.27 -25.62
CA GLN A 420 -12.79 -17.02 -25.66
C GLN A 420 -13.60 -16.81 -24.36
N GLN A 421 -14.33 -17.84 -23.92
CA GLN A 421 -15.09 -17.80 -22.66
C GLN A 421 -14.21 -17.63 -21.42
N ALA A 422 -13.06 -18.29 -21.39
CA ALA A 422 -12.12 -18.16 -20.27
C ALA A 422 -11.64 -16.70 -20.14
N ILE A 423 -11.33 -16.05 -21.26
CA ILE A 423 -11.00 -14.62 -21.31
C ILE A 423 -12.18 -13.75 -20.88
N GLU A 424 -13.39 -14.01 -21.37
CA GLU A 424 -14.59 -13.22 -21.01
C GLU A 424 -14.88 -13.29 -19.51
N ILE A 425 -14.77 -14.46 -18.88
CA ILE A 425 -14.95 -14.64 -17.44
C ILE A 425 -13.86 -13.91 -16.65
N VAL A 426 -12.58 -14.09 -17.00
CA VAL A 426 -11.47 -13.41 -16.30
C VAL A 426 -11.54 -11.89 -16.47
N THR A 427 -11.94 -11.40 -17.64
CA THR A 427 -12.19 -9.97 -17.86
C THR A 427 -13.30 -9.47 -16.93
N ALA A 428 -14.40 -10.22 -16.80
CA ALA A 428 -15.47 -9.86 -15.87
C ALA A 428 -15.04 -9.91 -14.40
N LEU A 429 -14.23 -10.90 -14.00
CA LEU A 429 -13.61 -10.95 -12.68
C LEU A 429 -12.75 -9.71 -12.41
N SER A 430 -12.00 -9.20 -13.41
CA SER A 430 -11.20 -7.98 -13.29
C SER A 430 -12.01 -6.68 -13.10
N TYR A 431 -13.33 -6.72 -13.30
CA TYR A 431 -14.24 -5.60 -13.03
C TYR A 431 -14.87 -5.67 -11.62
N ILE A 432 -14.58 -6.69 -10.79
CA ILE A 432 -15.15 -6.84 -9.44
C ILE A 432 -14.42 -5.94 -8.44
N ARG A 433 -14.71 -4.65 -8.54
CA ARG A 433 -14.18 -3.57 -7.68
C ARG A 433 -15.25 -2.47 -7.52
N PRO A 434 -15.15 -1.61 -6.49
CA PRO A 434 -16.21 -0.66 -6.10
C PRO A 434 -16.93 0.07 -7.24
N ASP A 435 -16.16 0.60 -8.21
CA ASP A 435 -16.70 1.48 -9.26
C ASP A 435 -17.23 0.73 -10.50
N ASN A 436 -16.97 -0.59 -10.58
CA ASN A 436 -17.12 -1.36 -11.83
C ASN A 436 -18.01 -2.61 -11.71
N TYR A 437 -18.61 -2.88 -10.55
CA TYR A 437 -19.47 -4.06 -10.36
C TYR A 437 -20.55 -4.24 -11.44
N ASP A 438 -21.14 -3.16 -11.97
CA ASP A 438 -22.15 -3.25 -13.03
C ASP A 438 -21.59 -3.74 -14.38
N GLN A 439 -20.32 -3.43 -14.70
CA GLN A 439 -19.66 -3.99 -15.89
C GLN A 439 -19.35 -5.47 -15.68
N ALA A 440 -18.88 -5.86 -14.49
CA ALA A 440 -18.68 -7.26 -14.12
C ALA A 440 -19.98 -8.06 -14.27
N ILE A 441 -21.07 -7.58 -13.67
CA ILE A 441 -22.41 -8.19 -13.74
C ILE A 441 -22.86 -8.32 -15.19
N ARG A 442 -22.81 -7.24 -15.98
CA ARG A 442 -23.22 -7.26 -17.39
C ARG A 442 -22.49 -8.33 -18.20
N ILE A 443 -21.17 -8.38 -18.12
CA ILE A 443 -20.37 -9.36 -18.87
C ILE A 443 -20.71 -10.79 -18.40
N LEU A 444 -20.85 -11.00 -17.08
CA LEU A 444 -21.25 -12.30 -16.52
C LEU A 444 -22.65 -12.73 -16.94
N GLU A 445 -23.61 -11.81 -17.03
CA GLU A 445 -24.97 -12.08 -17.51
C GLU A 445 -24.98 -12.40 -19.02
N ASP A 446 -24.21 -11.68 -19.83
CA ASP A 446 -24.02 -11.95 -21.26
C ASP A 446 -23.44 -13.36 -21.49
N ILE A 447 -22.44 -13.78 -20.71
CA ILE A 447 -21.87 -15.15 -20.75
C ILE A 447 -22.92 -16.19 -20.31
N ASN A 448 -23.70 -15.91 -19.26
CA ASN A 448 -24.68 -16.84 -18.69
C ASN A 448 -25.83 -17.16 -19.65
N GLN A 449 -26.18 -16.22 -20.54
CA GLN A 449 -27.20 -16.41 -21.57
C GLN A 449 -26.75 -17.32 -22.73
N GLN A 450 -25.44 -17.42 -23.00
CA GLN A 450 -24.93 -18.00 -24.24
C GLN A 450 -24.80 -19.54 -24.26
N GLN A 451 -24.85 -20.25 -23.12
CA GLN A 451 -24.50 -21.69 -23.08
C GLN A 451 -25.23 -22.56 -22.04
N ASN A 452 -24.88 -23.85 -21.99
CA ASN A 452 -25.27 -24.86 -21.01
C ASN A 452 -24.02 -25.57 -20.46
N SER A 453 -23.53 -25.16 -19.28
CA SER A 453 -22.25 -25.65 -18.74
C SER A 453 -22.19 -25.60 -17.21
N SER A 454 -21.30 -26.41 -16.64
CA SER A 454 -21.07 -26.57 -15.18
C SER A 454 -20.54 -25.32 -14.48
N ILE A 455 -20.15 -24.28 -15.23
CA ILE A 455 -19.67 -23.00 -14.71
C ILE A 455 -20.80 -22.01 -14.39
N LYS A 456 -22.05 -22.28 -14.81
CA LYS A 456 -23.20 -21.39 -14.52
C LYS A 456 -23.43 -21.17 -13.03
N GLY A 457 -23.21 -22.20 -12.20
CA GLY A 457 -23.29 -22.09 -10.75
C GLY A 457 -22.25 -21.10 -10.21
N TYR A 458 -21.02 -21.16 -10.74
CA TYR A 458 -19.95 -20.23 -10.39
C TYR A 458 -20.28 -18.80 -10.85
N ILE A 459 -20.68 -18.60 -12.10
CA ILE A 459 -21.08 -17.29 -12.64
C ILE A 459 -22.21 -16.68 -11.80
N ALA A 460 -23.23 -17.46 -11.44
CA ALA A 460 -24.32 -16.98 -10.59
C ALA A 460 -23.83 -16.56 -9.19
N TRP A 461 -22.90 -17.31 -8.58
CA TRP A 461 -22.27 -16.95 -7.31
C TRP A 461 -21.40 -15.67 -7.42
N VAL A 462 -20.65 -15.49 -8.52
CA VAL A 462 -19.88 -14.26 -8.74
C VAL A 462 -20.81 -13.06 -8.89
N ILE A 463 -21.89 -13.16 -9.69
CA ILE A 463 -22.91 -12.10 -9.81
C ILE A 463 -23.54 -11.80 -8.43
N ALA A 464 -23.86 -12.83 -7.65
CA ALA A 464 -24.37 -12.66 -6.28
C ALA A 464 -23.38 -11.89 -5.39
N THR A 465 -22.08 -12.17 -5.53
CA THR A 465 -21.01 -11.50 -4.80
C THR A 465 -20.91 -10.01 -5.20
N CYS A 466 -21.03 -9.68 -6.48
CA CYS A 466 -21.12 -8.29 -6.94
C CYS A 466 -22.33 -7.57 -6.34
N TYR A 467 -23.54 -8.15 -6.40
CA TYR A 467 -24.73 -7.53 -5.80
C TYR A 467 -24.62 -7.39 -4.28
N ARG A 468 -24.04 -8.37 -3.59
CA ARG A 468 -23.75 -8.31 -2.14
C ARG A 468 -22.79 -7.17 -1.81
N LYS A 469 -21.75 -6.94 -2.62
CA LYS A 469 -20.80 -5.82 -2.45
C LYS A 469 -21.43 -4.46 -2.81
N LYS A 470 -22.51 -4.45 -3.61
CA LYS A 470 -23.38 -3.28 -3.87
C LYS A 470 -24.50 -3.09 -2.84
N GLU A 471 -24.58 -3.92 -1.80
CA GLU A 471 -25.67 -3.95 -0.80
C GLU A 471 -27.08 -4.22 -1.37
N ASP A 472 -27.16 -4.73 -2.62
CA ASP A 472 -28.40 -5.19 -3.26
C ASP A 472 -28.67 -6.65 -2.85
N TYR A 473 -29.01 -6.83 -1.57
CA TYR A 473 -29.17 -8.15 -0.96
C TYR A 473 -30.28 -8.99 -1.61
N ASP A 474 -31.37 -8.37 -2.07
CA ASP A 474 -32.46 -9.05 -2.79
C ASP A 474 -31.93 -9.78 -4.04
N LYS A 475 -31.17 -9.10 -4.90
CA LYS A 475 -30.58 -9.74 -6.09
C LYS A 475 -29.45 -10.68 -5.74
N ALA A 476 -28.63 -10.35 -4.74
CA ALA A 476 -27.56 -11.24 -4.27
C ALA A 476 -28.11 -12.62 -3.86
N ILE A 477 -29.19 -12.64 -3.07
CA ILE A 477 -29.85 -13.87 -2.62
C ILE A 477 -30.48 -14.62 -3.79
N ALA A 478 -31.16 -13.93 -4.71
CA ALA A 478 -31.73 -14.57 -5.90
C ALA A 478 -30.66 -15.27 -6.76
N TYR A 479 -29.48 -14.65 -6.91
CA TYR A 479 -28.35 -15.21 -7.64
C TYR A 479 -27.62 -16.33 -6.87
N HIS A 480 -27.53 -16.26 -5.54
CA HIS A 480 -27.04 -17.37 -4.71
C HIS A 480 -27.99 -18.58 -4.77
N GLN A 481 -29.31 -18.39 -4.68
CA GLN A 481 -30.28 -19.48 -4.84
C GLN A 481 -30.16 -20.13 -6.22
N LYS A 482 -30.06 -19.32 -7.29
CA LYS A 482 -29.81 -19.81 -8.65
C LYS A 482 -28.49 -20.60 -8.75
N SER A 483 -27.44 -20.17 -8.06
CA SER A 483 -26.17 -20.91 -7.97
C SER A 483 -26.34 -22.27 -7.29
N LEU A 484 -27.07 -22.29 -6.16
CA LEU A 484 -27.36 -23.46 -5.37
C LEU A 484 -28.16 -24.49 -6.17
N ASP A 485 -29.26 -24.09 -6.80
CA ASP A 485 -30.12 -24.95 -7.63
C ASP A 485 -29.32 -25.60 -8.78
N ILE A 486 -28.37 -24.87 -9.36
CA ILE A 486 -27.49 -25.39 -10.42
C ILE A 486 -26.48 -26.40 -9.85
N TYR A 487 -25.89 -26.15 -8.68
CA TYR A 487 -24.94 -27.08 -8.09
C TYR A 487 -25.59 -28.36 -7.58
N ASP A 488 -26.84 -28.28 -7.12
CA ASP A 488 -27.66 -29.44 -6.75
C ASP A 488 -27.98 -30.31 -7.97
N GLN A 489 -28.44 -29.69 -9.08
CA GLN A 489 -28.64 -30.36 -10.37
C GLN A 489 -27.38 -30.98 -11.00
N LEU A 490 -26.19 -30.59 -10.54
CA LEU A 490 -24.90 -31.11 -10.97
C LEU A 490 -24.29 -32.14 -9.98
N ASP A 491 -25.05 -32.56 -8.98
CA ASP A 491 -24.62 -33.45 -7.88
C ASP A 491 -23.36 -32.95 -7.12
N LYS A 492 -23.07 -31.64 -7.17
CA LYS A 492 -21.89 -31.03 -6.54
C LYS A 492 -22.18 -30.68 -5.08
N GLN A 493 -22.39 -31.68 -4.24
CA GLN A 493 -22.83 -31.50 -2.84
C GLN A 493 -21.91 -30.57 -1.99
N LYS A 494 -20.58 -30.60 -2.20
CA LYS A 494 -19.66 -29.62 -1.58
C LYS A 494 -20.00 -28.17 -1.96
N ASN A 495 -20.34 -27.92 -3.21
CA ASN A 495 -20.74 -26.59 -3.68
C ASN A 495 -22.10 -26.16 -3.15
N VAL A 496 -23.07 -27.08 -3.03
CA VAL A 496 -24.38 -26.81 -2.42
C VAL A 496 -24.22 -26.31 -0.99
N ALA A 497 -23.42 -27.01 -0.18
CA ALA A 497 -23.12 -26.60 1.19
C ALA A 497 -22.40 -25.23 1.24
N ASN A 498 -21.39 -25.00 0.38
CA ASN A 498 -20.75 -23.68 0.26
C ASN A 498 -21.75 -22.56 -0.11
N GLN A 499 -22.78 -22.82 -0.93
CA GLN A 499 -23.82 -21.83 -1.20
C GLN A 499 -24.75 -21.59 0.00
N TRP A 500 -25.03 -22.60 0.84
CA TRP A 500 -25.76 -22.39 2.10
C TRP A 500 -24.98 -21.48 3.07
N PHE A 501 -23.66 -21.69 3.22
CA PHE A 501 -22.78 -20.79 3.97
C PHE A 501 -22.80 -19.35 3.42
N LEU A 502 -22.68 -19.19 2.10
CA LEU A 502 -22.69 -17.87 1.45
C LEU A 502 -24.06 -17.16 1.58
N LEU A 503 -25.16 -17.90 1.51
CA LEU A 503 -26.51 -17.39 1.80
C LEU A 503 -26.63 -16.95 3.26
N ALA A 504 -26.12 -17.74 4.22
CA ALA A 504 -26.11 -17.37 5.62
C ALA A 504 -25.36 -16.05 5.86
N PHE A 505 -24.18 -15.91 5.28
CA PHE A 505 -23.39 -14.67 5.29
C PHE A 505 -24.15 -13.49 4.66
N CYS A 506 -24.82 -13.70 3.53
CA CYS A 506 -25.62 -12.68 2.84
C CYS A 506 -26.81 -12.20 3.70
N TYR A 507 -27.60 -13.14 4.24
CA TYR A 507 -28.72 -12.82 5.14
C TYR A 507 -28.27 -12.15 6.44
N ARG A 508 -27.11 -12.53 6.99
CA ARG A 508 -26.53 -11.89 8.18
C ARG A 508 -26.22 -10.42 7.92
N ASN A 509 -25.55 -10.11 6.81
CA ASN A 509 -25.19 -8.75 6.46
C ASN A 509 -26.42 -7.87 6.14
N TRP A 510 -27.51 -8.48 5.65
CA TRP A 510 -28.80 -7.81 5.47
C TRP A 510 -29.60 -7.62 6.79
N GLY A 511 -29.13 -8.16 7.92
CA GLY A 511 -29.84 -8.12 9.20
C GLY A 511 -30.99 -9.13 9.32
N ARG A 512 -31.12 -10.09 8.38
CA ARG A 512 -32.17 -11.13 8.38
C ARG A 512 -31.73 -12.37 9.14
N TYR A 513 -31.41 -12.20 10.42
CA TYR A 513 -30.69 -13.20 11.23
C TYR A 513 -31.34 -14.58 11.31
N GLN A 514 -32.68 -14.70 11.38
CA GLN A 514 -33.33 -16.02 11.37
C GLN A 514 -33.02 -16.79 10.07
N GLN A 515 -33.12 -16.14 8.91
CA GLN A 515 -32.83 -16.76 7.62
C GLN A 515 -31.34 -17.13 7.49
N ALA A 516 -30.45 -16.35 8.14
CA ALA A 516 -29.03 -16.69 8.24
C ALA A 516 -28.79 -17.96 9.06
N VAL A 517 -29.45 -18.10 10.23
CA VAL A 517 -29.42 -19.32 11.04
C VAL A 517 -29.95 -20.51 10.25
N ASP A 518 -31.10 -20.38 9.58
CA ASP A 518 -31.73 -21.44 8.81
C ASP A 518 -30.80 -21.95 7.67
N CYS A 519 -30.04 -21.05 7.04
CA CYS A 519 -29.05 -21.42 6.02
C CYS A 519 -27.79 -22.05 6.64
N GLN A 520 -27.29 -21.53 7.76
CA GLN A 520 -26.09 -22.06 8.41
C GLN A 520 -26.32 -23.45 9.02
N LEU A 521 -27.54 -23.76 9.47
CA LEU A 521 -27.94 -25.10 9.89
C LEU A 521 -27.90 -26.10 8.72
N LYS A 522 -28.29 -25.69 7.50
CA LYS A 522 -28.18 -26.54 6.31
C LYS A 522 -26.74 -26.77 5.86
N ASP A 523 -25.88 -25.76 5.96
CA ASP A 523 -24.43 -25.94 5.73
C ASP A 523 -23.81 -26.93 6.73
N LEU A 524 -24.32 -26.98 7.97
CA LEU A 524 -23.88 -27.89 9.04
C LEU A 524 -24.34 -29.35 8.85
N GLU A 525 -25.43 -29.63 8.12
CA GLU A 525 -25.96 -31.00 7.91
C GLU A 525 -24.93 -31.91 7.23
N MET A 526 -24.24 -31.44 6.18
CA MET A 526 -23.26 -32.23 5.44
C MET A 526 -22.01 -32.58 6.28
N PRO A 527 -21.34 -31.62 6.96
CA PRO A 527 -20.28 -31.91 7.92
C PRO A 527 -20.67 -32.93 8.98
N GLN A 528 -21.87 -32.84 9.55
CA GLN A 528 -22.36 -33.80 10.55
C GLN A 528 -22.53 -35.22 9.98
N GLN A 529 -23.02 -35.35 8.73
CA GLN A 529 -23.13 -36.66 8.06
C GLN A 529 -21.77 -37.29 7.71
N LEU A 530 -20.74 -36.47 7.53
CA LEU A 530 -19.38 -36.89 7.16
C LEU A 530 -18.42 -37.00 8.35
N ASP A 531 -18.86 -36.67 9.56
CA ASP A 531 -18.04 -36.55 10.78
C ASP A 531 -16.84 -35.58 10.62
N ASP A 532 -17.04 -34.51 9.83
CA ASP A 532 -16.04 -33.47 9.56
C ASP A 532 -15.95 -32.49 10.73
N GLN A 533 -15.34 -32.93 11.83
CA GLN A 533 -15.19 -32.16 13.07
C GLN A 533 -14.62 -30.74 12.86
N PRO A 534 -13.56 -30.52 12.06
CA PRO A 534 -13.09 -29.16 11.74
C PRO A 534 -14.16 -28.25 11.12
N ARG A 535 -15.00 -28.79 10.21
CA ARG A 535 -16.05 -28.00 9.55
C ARG A 535 -17.30 -27.85 10.42
N ILE A 536 -17.58 -28.80 11.31
CA ILE A 536 -18.60 -28.65 12.36
C ILE A 536 -18.23 -27.50 13.31
N ALA A 537 -16.98 -27.43 13.76
CA ALA A 537 -16.50 -26.35 14.62
C ALA A 537 -16.61 -24.96 13.93
N LEU A 538 -16.25 -24.89 12.64
CA LEU A 538 -16.39 -23.68 11.83
C LEU A 538 -17.86 -23.24 11.68
N ALA A 539 -18.79 -24.20 11.48
CA ALA A 539 -20.21 -23.90 11.37
C ALA A 539 -20.81 -23.42 12.70
N TYR A 540 -20.40 -23.98 13.84
CA TYR A 540 -20.78 -23.45 15.17
C TYR A 540 -20.21 -22.05 15.42
N TRP A 541 -18.95 -21.78 15.06
CA TRP A 541 -18.40 -20.42 15.13
C TRP A 541 -19.22 -19.42 14.30
N ASN A 542 -19.63 -19.78 13.08
CA ASN A 542 -20.49 -18.94 12.25
C ASN A 542 -21.88 -18.71 12.86
N LEU A 543 -22.50 -19.73 13.48
CA LEU A 543 -23.73 -19.55 14.26
C LEU A 543 -23.51 -18.58 15.44
N GLY A 544 -22.39 -18.69 16.14
CA GLY A 544 -21.95 -17.76 17.17
C GLY A 544 -21.98 -16.31 16.69
N ILE A 545 -21.32 -16.04 15.55
CA ILE A 545 -21.31 -14.71 14.92
C ILE A 545 -22.72 -14.25 14.55
N ILE A 546 -23.53 -15.09 13.91
CA ILE A 546 -24.91 -14.72 13.51
C ILE A 546 -25.74 -14.31 14.74
N TYR A 547 -25.63 -15.04 15.85
CA TYR A 547 -26.34 -14.71 17.09
C TYR A 547 -25.77 -13.47 17.81
N GLN A 548 -24.46 -13.21 17.73
CA GLN A 548 -23.84 -11.99 18.26
C GLN A 548 -24.35 -10.75 17.54
N TYR A 549 -24.34 -10.73 16.20
CA TYR A 549 -24.92 -9.63 15.41
C TYR A 549 -26.44 -9.48 15.61
N TRP A 550 -27.15 -10.55 15.96
CA TRP A 550 -28.57 -10.50 16.34
C TRP A 550 -28.79 -9.95 17.78
N GLY A 551 -27.73 -9.72 18.56
CA GLY A 551 -27.84 -9.31 19.97
C GLY A 551 -28.34 -10.42 20.90
N LYS A 552 -28.27 -11.69 20.49
CA LYS A 552 -28.66 -12.86 21.27
C LYS A 552 -27.44 -13.55 21.89
N TYR A 553 -26.75 -12.79 22.73
CA TYR A 553 -25.42 -13.13 23.26
C TYR A 553 -25.36 -14.49 23.97
N ASP A 554 -26.39 -14.89 24.73
CA ASP A 554 -26.47 -16.24 25.36
C ASP A 554 -26.32 -17.38 24.32
N GLN A 555 -26.98 -17.25 23.17
CA GLN A 555 -26.89 -18.25 22.10
C GLN A 555 -25.53 -18.19 21.41
N ALA A 556 -25.00 -16.99 21.19
CA ALA A 556 -23.68 -16.79 20.59
C ALA A 556 -22.57 -17.47 21.41
N ILE A 557 -22.57 -17.24 22.73
CA ILE A 557 -21.62 -17.84 23.68
C ILE A 557 -21.72 -19.37 23.67
N ALA A 558 -22.94 -19.93 23.65
CA ALA A 558 -23.12 -21.38 23.61
C ALA A 558 -22.51 -22.01 22.35
N TYR A 559 -22.69 -21.38 21.18
CA TYR A 559 -22.11 -21.86 19.93
C TYR A 559 -20.59 -21.63 19.83
N TYR A 560 -20.08 -20.50 20.34
CA TYR A 560 -18.64 -20.27 20.43
C TYR A 560 -17.95 -21.28 21.36
N GLN A 561 -18.59 -21.67 22.47
CA GLN A 561 -18.09 -22.73 23.35
C GLN A 561 -18.11 -24.10 22.66
N GLN A 562 -19.18 -24.46 21.94
CA GLN A 562 -19.22 -25.71 21.17
C GLN A 562 -18.12 -25.80 20.11
N SER A 563 -17.79 -24.67 19.45
CA SER A 563 -16.67 -24.59 18.52
C SER A 563 -15.32 -24.73 19.23
N LEU A 564 -15.15 -24.07 20.39
CA LEU A 564 -13.95 -24.15 21.23
C LEU A 564 -13.69 -25.59 21.69
N ASP A 565 -14.71 -26.26 22.23
CA ASP A 565 -14.60 -27.63 22.75
C ASP A 565 -14.16 -28.62 21.65
N ILE A 566 -14.55 -28.41 20.39
CA ILE A 566 -14.12 -29.24 19.26
C ILE A 566 -12.70 -28.89 18.82
N TYR A 567 -12.33 -27.60 18.74
CA TYR A 567 -10.96 -27.23 18.39
C TYR A 567 -9.93 -27.68 19.42
N ASP A 568 -10.29 -27.70 20.71
CA ASP A 568 -9.48 -28.24 21.80
C ASP A 568 -9.29 -29.76 21.64
N GLN A 569 -10.36 -30.51 21.37
CA GLN A 569 -10.31 -31.95 21.07
C GLN A 569 -9.51 -32.31 19.79
N LEU A 570 -9.29 -31.33 18.90
CA LEU A 570 -8.50 -31.48 17.68
C LEU A 570 -7.05 -30.98 17.83
N ASP A 571 -6.61 -30.64 19.05
CA ASP A 571 -5.32 -30.04 19.38
C ASP A 571 -5.00 -28.74 18.59
N LYS A 572 -6.03 -28.03 18.10
CA LYS A 572 -5.87 -26.82 17.29
C LYS A 572 -5.76 -25.57 18.15
N GLN A 573 -4.67 -25.46 18.90
CA GLN A 573 -4.47 -24.42 19.92
C GLN A 573 -4.62 -22.97 19.41
N LYS A 574 -4.26 -22.68 18.14
CA LYS A 574 -4.51 -21.36 17.53
C LYS A 574 -5.99 -21.07 17.28
N ASP A 575 -6.77 -22.08 16.86
CA ASP A 575 -8.22 -21.94 16.73
C ASP A 575 -8.89 -21.82 18.11
N VAL A 576 -8.38 -22.50 19.15
CA VAL A 576 -8.87 -22.35 20.54
C VAL A 576 -8.64 -20.93 21.07
N ALA A 577 -7.46 -20.33 20.82
CA ALA A 577 -7.21 -18.93 21.17
C ALA A 577 -8.20 -17.99 20.44
N ASN A 578 -8.40 -18.18 19.13
CA ASN A 578 -9.40 -17.44 18.36
C ASN A 578 -10.82 -17.56 18.96
N GLN A 579 -11.19 -18.72 19.52
CA GLN A 579 -12.48 -18.87 20.21
C GLN A 579 -12.55 -18.09 21.54
N TRP A 580 -11.47 -17.99 22.32
CA TRP A 580 -11.41 -17.13 23.50
C TRP A 580 -11.52 -15.64 23.15
N TYR A 581 -10.85 -15.19 22.08
CA TYR A 581 -11.02 -13.85 21.50
C TYR A 581 -12.49 -13.57 21.14
N ASN A 582 -13.15 -14.50 20.42
CA ASN A 582 -14.54 -14.32 20.00
C ASN A 582 -15.53 -14.31 21.18
N LEU A 583 -15.27 -15.12 22.22
CA LEU A 583 -16.03 -15.07 23.48
C LEU A 583 -15.82 -13.73 24.20
N ALA A 584 -14.60 -13.20 24.23
CA ALA A 584 -14.31 -11.90 24.84
C ALA A 584 -15.03 -10.75 24.12
N ASP A 585 -14.96 -10.74 22.79
CA ASP A 585 -15.64 -9.77 21.92
C ASP A 585 -17.17 -9.81 22.12
N CYS A 586 -17.75 -11.02 22.17
CA CYS A 586 -19.18 -11.22 22.43
C CYS A 586 -19.62 -10.75 23.83
N TYR A 587 -18.80 -10.98 24.86
CA TYR A 587 -19.06 -10.46 26.21
C TYR A 587 -18.90 -8.93 26.28
N ARG A 588 -17.98 -8.33 25.51
CA ARG A 588 -17.80 -6.88 25.42
C ARG A 588 -19.04 -6.24 24.78
N ASP A 589 -19.50 -6.76 23.66
CA ASP A 589 -20.70 -6.27 22.97
C ASP A 589 -21.98 -6.41 23.82
N TRP A 590 -22.03 -7.42 24.71
CA TRP A 590 -23.11 -7.56 25.70
C TRP A 590 -22.97 -6.60 26.91
N GLY A 591 -21.86 -5.86 27.04
CA GLY A 591 -21.56 -5.02 28.20
C GLY A 591 -21.13 -5.80 29.46
N LYS A 592 -20.80 -7.09 29.33
CA LYS A 592 -20.32 -7.96 30.42
C LYS A 592 -18.79 -7.89 30.53
N TYR A 593 -18.27 -6.68 30.71
CA TYR A 593 -16.85 -6.35 30.56
C TYR A 593 -15.89 -7.19 31.42
N GLN A 594 -16.26 -7.59 32.64
CA GLN A 594 -15.38 -8.47 33.45
C GLN A 594 -15.18 -9.83 32.78
N GLN A 595 -16.25 -10.43 32.25
CA GLN A 595 -16.19 -11.73 31.57
C GLN A 595 -15.48 -11.63 30.23
N ALA A 596 -15.56 -10.47 29.57
CA ALA A 596 -14.74 -10.15 28.40
C ALA A 596 -13.24 -10.12 28.75
N VAL A 597 -12.85 -9.44 29.83
CA VAL A 597 -11.46 -9.44 30.33
C VAL A 597 -11.01 -10.86 30.69
N ASP A 598 -11.82 -11.63 31.41
CA ASP A 598 -11.47 -13.00 31.83
C ASP A 598 -11.25 -13.93 30.62
N CYS A 599 -12.00 -13.76 29.53
CA CYS A 599 -11.78 -14.50 28.28
C CYS A 599 -10.54 -13.98 27.51
N GLN A 600 -10.37 -12.67 27.41
CA GLN A 600 -9.26 -12.05 26.68
C GLN A 600 -7.89 -12.30 27.35
N LEU A 601 -7.85 -12.48 28.68
CA LEU A 601 -6.64 -12.89 29.40
C LEU A 601 -6.25 -14.34 29.09
N LYS A 602 -7.21 -15.24 28.84
CA LYS A 602 -6.90 -16.61 28.37
C LYS A 602 -6.38 -16.62 26.94
N ASP A 603 -6.99 -15.83 26.06
CA ASP A 603 -6.50 -15.62 24.69
C ASP A 603 -5.05 -15.10 24.71
N LEU A 604 -4.77 -14.09 25.54
CA LEU A 604 -3.41 -13.56 25.76
C LEU A 604 -2.43 -14.64 26.26
N GLU A 605 -2.81 -15.42 27.28
CA GLU A 605 -1.98 -16.49 27.83
C GLU A 605 -1.66 -17.56 26.77
N MET A 606 -2.66 -17.99 25.98
CA MET A 606 -2.46 -18.96 24.90
C MET A 606 -1.56 -18.41 23.79
N ARG A 607 -1.76 -17.15 23.36
CA ARG A 607 -0.90 -16.51 22.34
C ARG A 607 0.55 -16.36 22.81
N GLN A 608 0.77 -16.10 24.10
CA GLN A 608 2.11 -16.10 24.70
C GLN A 608 2.74 -17.51 24.72
N GLN A 609 1.96 -18.57 24.95
CA GLN A 609 2.44 -19.95 24.87
C GLN A 609 2.74 -20.42 23.43
N LEU A 610 2.06 -19.83 22.44
CA LEU A 610 2.30 -20.05 21.01
C LEU A 610 3.45 -19.21 20.42
N ASP A 611 4.05 -18.31 21.22
CA ASP A 611 5.07 -17.33 20.81
C ASP A 611 4.65 -16.40 19.64
N ASP A 612 3.35 -16.18 19.48
CA ASP A 612 2.79 -15.34 18.41
C ASP A 612 2.76 -13.87 18.88
N GLN A 613 3.92 -13.20 18.83
CA GLN A 613 4.09 -11.84 19.38
C GLN A 613 3.15 -10.79 18.75
N SER A 614 2.76 -10.97 17.48
CA SER A 614 1.80 -10.09 16.81
C SER A 614 0.39 -10.30 17.37
N ASP A 615 -0.03 -11.55 17.52
CA ASP A 615 -1.31 -11.85 18.16
C ASP A 615 -1.32 -11.49 19.67
N VAL A 616 -0.18 -11.53 20.37
CA VAL A 616 -0.03 -10.98 21.74
C VAL A 616 -0.26 -9.46 21.77
N ALA A 617 0.27 -8.71 20.80
CA ALA A 617 0.00 -7.27 20.68
C ALA A 617 -1.49 -6.98 20.42
N LEU A 618 -2.14 -7.80 19.58
CA LEU A 618 -3.59 -7.74 19.32
C LEU A 618 -4.42 -8.05 20.58
N ALA A 619 -3.98 -9.00 21.41
CA ALA A 619 -4.65 -9.32 22.66
C ALA A 619 -4.58 -8.17 23.68
N TYR A 620 -3.44 -7.45 23.75
CA TYR A 620 -3.35 -6.20 24.53
C TYR A 620 -4.24 -5.09 23.95
N TYR A 621 -4.27 -4.91 22.62
CA TYR A 621 -5.16 -3.96 21.95
C TYR A 621 -6.64 -4.19 22.32
N GLN A 622 -7.08 -5.46 22.32
CA GLN A 622 -8.44 -5.84 22.66
C GLN A 622 -8.76 -5.63 24.15
N LEU A 623 -7.82 -5.89 25.06
CA LEU A 623 -7.98 -5.49 26.47
C LEU A 623 -8.16 -3.97 26.58
N GLY A 624 -7.39 -3.19 25.82
CA GLY A 624 -7.54 -1.74 25.69
C GLY A 624 -8.98 -1.36 25.33
N ARG A 625 -9.51 -1.91 24.24
CA ARG A 625 -10.89 -1.68 23.79
C ARG A 625 -11.96 -2.11 24.81
N ILE A 626 -11.80 -3.27 25.46
CA ILE A 626 -12.73 -3.74 26.50
C ILE A 626 -12.77 -2.76 27.68
N TYR A 627 -11.62 -2.23 28.11
CA TYR A 627 -11.56 -1.23 29.16
C TYR A 627 -12.07 0.16 28.71
N GLN A 628 -11.89 0.52 27.43
CA GLN A 628 -12.43 1.75 26.85
C GLN A 628 -13.96 1.74 26.84
N ASP A 629 -14.58 0.66 26.35
CA ASP A 629 -16.05 0.48 26.33
C ASP A 629 -16.64 0.42 27.77
N TRP A 630 -15.85 -0.07 28.73
CA TRP A 630 -16.19 -0.03 30.16
C TRP A 630 -16.03 1.37 30.81
N GLY A 631 -15.53 2.38 30.09
CA GLY A 631 -15.24 3.72 30.62
C GLY A 631 -14.05 3.75 31.60
N LYS A 632 -13.18 2.74 31.58
CA LYS A 632 -11.99 2.58 32.41
C LYS A 632 -10.74 3.03 31.65
N TYR A 633 -10.72 4.31 31.27
CA TYR A 633 -9.75 4.86 30.32
C TYR A 633 -8.28 4.71 30.76
N GLU A 634 -7.96 4.82 32.06
CA GLU A 634 -6.58 4.63 32.54
C GLU A 634 -6.08 3.18 32.41
N GLN A 635 -6.98 2.18 32.47
CA GLN A 635 -6.63 0.80 32.11
C GLN A 635 -6.51 0.64 30.60
N ALA A 636 -7.43 1.25 29.83
CA ALA A 636 -7.40 1.20 28.37
C ALA A 636 -6.09 1.77 27.79
N ILE A 637 -5.67 2.94 28.29
CA ILE A 637 -4.40 3.60 27.93
C ILE A 637 -3.23 2.65 28.13
N ARG A 638 -3.07 2.04 29.31
CA ARG A 638 -1.94 1.12 29.58
C ARG A 638 -1.89 -0.05 28.62
N TYR A 639 -3.02 -0.66 28.29
CA TYR A 639 -3.08 -1.79 27.38
C TYR A 639 -2.85 -1.38 25.92
N HIS A 640 -3.33 -0.21 25.49
CA HIS A 640 -2.98 0.36 24.19
C HIS A 640 -1.51 0.79 24.09
N GLU A 641 -0.88 1.25 25.19
CA GLU A 641 0.56 1.52 25.24
C GLU A 641 1.37 0.23 25.12
N GLN A 642 1.00 -0.83 25.86
CA GLN A 642 1.64 -2.16 25.74
C GLN A 642 1.52 -2.74 24.32
N SER A 643 0.34 -2.59 23.72
CA SER A 643 0.08 -3.00 22.33
C SER A 643 0.93 -2.20 21.33
N ARG A 644 0.90 -0.87 21.43
CA ARG A 644 1.71 0.04 20.60
C ARG A 644 3.20 -0.29 20.70
N ASP A 645 3.71 -0.48 21.92
CA ASP A 645 5.14 -0.68 22.15
C ASP A 645 5.61 -2.04 21.63
N LEU A 646 4.75 -3.07 21.67
CA LEU A 646 5.01 -4.37 21.05
C LEU A 646 4.89 -4.30 19.52
N TYR A 647 3.85 -3.66 18.97
CA TYR A 647 3.75 -3.42 17.52
C TYR A 647 4.93 -2.59 16.99
N HIS A 648 5.46 -1.66 17.76
CA HIS A 648 6.67 -0.90 17.41
C HIS A 648 7.93 -1.79 17.48
N GLN A 649 8.02 -2.73 18.42
CA GLN A 649 9.12 -3.72 18.46
C GLN A 649 9.06 -4.73 17.31
N LEU A 650 7.88 -4.91 16.71
CA LEU A 650 7.65 -5.76 15.52
C LEU A 650 7.69 -4.97 14.20
N ASP A 651 7.98 -3.66 14.26
CA ASP A 651 7.91 -2.70 13.15
C ASP A 651 6.59 -2.69 12.34
N LEU A 652 5.49 -3.09 12.99
CA LEU A 652 4.13 -3.07 12.45
C LEU A 652 3.56 -1.64 12.51
N GLN A 653 4.15 -0.75 11.71
CA GLN A 653 3.91 0.70 11.72
C GLN A 653 2.43 1.09 11.53
N LYS A 654 1.64 0.28 10.79
CA LYS A 654 0.20 0.46 10.67
C LYS A 654 -0.49 0.29 12.03
N ASP A 655 -0.21 -0.81 12.70
CA ASP A 655 -0.83 -1.19 13.98
C ASP A 655 -0.34 -0.30 15.13
N VAL A 656 0.87 0.27 15.01
CA VAL A 656 1.34 1.40 15.85
C VAL A 656 0.49 2.66 15.64
N ALA A 657 0.17 3.01 14.39
CA ALA A 657 -0.69 4.17 14.07
C ALA A 657 -2.12 3.96 14.61
N ASP A 658 -2.74 2.80 14.31
CA ASP A 658 -4.03 2.42 14.88
C ASP A 658 -4.00 2.49 16.43
N SER A 659 -2.93 2.01 17.07
CA SER A 659 -2.79 2.13 18.54
C SER A 659 -2.71 3.59 19.02
N TRP A 660 -2.03 4.49 18.30
CA TRP A 660 -2.02 5.93 18.60
C TRP A 660 -3.40 6.58 18.42
N TYR A 661 -4.17 6.18 17.42
CA TYR A 661 -5.56 6.62 17.22
C TYR A 661 -6.43 6.27 18.44
N TRP A 662 -6.35 5.05 18.97
CA TRP A 662 -7.15 4.63 20.13
C TRP A 662 -6.65 5.22 21.45
N LEU A 663 -5.34 5.46 21.60
CA LEU A 663 -4.79 6.28 22.68
C LEU A 663 -5.36 7.71 22.64
N ALA A 664 -5.40 8.34 21.46
CA ALA A 664 -5.97 9.66 21.29
C ALA A 664 -7.47 9.70 21.64
N ASP A 665 -8.24 8.67 21.27
CA ASP A 665 -9.65 8.54 21.63
C ASP A 665 -9.84 8.39 23.16
N CYS A 666 -9.04 7.53 23.82
CA CYS A 666 -9.04 7.37 25.28
C CYS A 666 -8.65 8.65 26.03
N TYR A 667 -7.63 9.37 25.55
CA TYR A 667 -7.25 10.67 26.11
C TYR A 667 -8.34 11.74 25.90
N ARG A 668 -9.05 11.72 24.77
CA ARG A 668 -10.21 12.62 24.54
C ARG A 668 -11.34 12.34 25.52
N GLU A 669 -11.75 11.09 25.68
CA GLU A 669 -12.88 10.72 26.55
C GLU A 669 -12.56 10.89 28.06
N SER A 670 -11.29 10.80 28.44
CA SER A 670 -10.82 11.16 29.79
C SER A 670 -10.61 12.67 30.01
N GLY A 671 -10.85 13.51 28.99
CA GLY A 671 -10.69 14.98 29.06
C GLY A 671 -9.25 15.48 28.98
N ARG A 672 -8.28 14.59 28.71
CA ARG A 672 -6.84 14.86 28.56
C ARG A 672 -6.53 15.35 27.14
N TYR A 673 -7.18 16.45 26.72
CA TYR A 673 -7.23 16.87 25.32
C TYR A 673 -5.88 17.20 24.67
N GLN A 674 -4.88 17.69 25.42
CA GLN A 674 -3.55 17.94 24.85
C GLN A 674 -2.85 16.62 24.48
N GLU A 675 -2.88 15.64 25.38
CA GLU A 675 -2.29 14.32 25.16
C GLU A 675 -3.02 13.56 24.03
N ALA A 676 -4.33 13.79 23.88
CA ALA A 676 -5.10 13.32 22.73
C ALA A 676 -4.62 13.92 21.40
N VAL A 677 -4.36 15.25 21.35
CA VAL A 677 -3.77 15.89 20.17
C VAL A 677 -2.37 15.34 19.89
N ASP A 678 -1.52 15.20 20.92
CA ASP A 678 -0.15 14.73 20.77
C ASP A 678 -0.10 13.30 20.20
N CYS A 679 -0.95 12.40 20.70
CA CYS A 679 -1.11 11.04 20.15
C CYS A 679 -1.62 11.05 18.71
N GLN A 680 -2.65 11.86 18.42
CA GLN A 680 -3.24 11.95 17.08
C GLN A 680 -2.28 12.57 16.04
N LEU A 681 -1.30 13.37 16.48
CA LEU A 681 -0.21 13.85 15.64
C LEU A 681 0.86 12.78 15.37
N GLN A 682 1.11 11.84 16.30
CA GLN A 682 1.96 10.68 16.02
C GLN A 682 1.31 9.75 14.99
N ASP A 683 0.02 9.44 15.17
CA ASP A 683 -0.81 8.70 14.20
C ASP A 683 -0.73 9.33 12.80
N LEU A 684 -1.04 10.63 12.69
CA LEU A 684 -0.98 11.37 11.44
C LEU A 684 0.43 11.33 10.79
N ALA A 685 1.50 11.47 11.58
CA ALA A 685 2.86 11.43 11.08
C ALA A 685 3.25 10.06 10.48
N ILE A 686 2.79 8.97 11.10
CA ILE A 686 3.01 7.62 10.57
C ILE A 686 2.16 7.39 9.31
N ILE A 687 0.87 7.73 9.35
CA ILE A 687 -0.03 7.56 8.20
C ILE A 687 0.44 8.37 6.97
N GLN A 688 0.96 9.58 7.17
CA GLN A 688 1.56 10.40 6.10
C GLN A 688 2.75 9.69 5.44
N GLN A 689 3.57 8.97 6.21
CA GLN A 689 4.71 8.19 5.70
C GLN A 689 4.28 6.90 5.01
N LEU A 690 3.11 6.36 5.35
CA LEU A 690 2.46 5.23 4.67
C LEU A 690 1.66 5.65 3.41
N TYR A 691 1.64 6.95 3.07
CA TYR A 691 0.95 7.54 1.92
C TYR A 691 -0.57 7.26 1.81
N HIS A 692 -1.21 6.75 2.87
CA HIS A 692 -2.59 6.26 2.83
C HIS A 692 -3.62 7.40 2.98
N GLN A 693 -3.91 8.09 1.86
CA GLN A 693 -4.76 9.29 1.81
C GLN A 693 -6.11 9.19 2.57
N PRO A 694 -6.89 8.09 2.51
CA PRO A 694 -8.14 7.98 3.28
C PRO A 694 -7.95 8.03 4.80
N TRP A 695 -6.79 7.59 5.31
CA TRP A 695 -6.47 7.65 6.73
C TRP A 695 -5.93 9.03 7.14
N ILE A 696 -5.23 9.73 6.25
CA ILE A 696 -4.86 11.15 6.48
C ILE A 696 -6.14 11.98 6.69
N ALA A 697 -7.16 11.74 5.86
CA ALA A 697 -8.47 12.38 6.02
C ALA A 697 -9.14 12.03 7.35
N LEU A 698 -9.03 10.76 7.80
CA LEU A 698 -9.55 10.31 9.09
C LEU A 698 -8.80 10.95 10.27
N ALA A 699 -7.47 11.03 10.22
CA ALA A 699 -6.66 11.66 11.26
C ALA A 699 -6.98 13.16 11.42
N TYR A 700 -7.20 13.89 10.32
CA TYR A 700 -7.71 15.27 10.39
C TYR A 700 -9.14 15.32 10.99
N CYS A 701 -10.02 14.39 10.64
CA CYS A 701 -11.34 14.28 11.27
C CYS A 701 -11.23 14.05 12.79
N GLN A 702 -10.32 13.21 13.25
CA GLN A 702 -10.09 12.95 14.67
C GLN A 702 -9.55 14.18 15.40
N LEU A 703 -8.60 14.92 14.83
CA LEU A 703 -8.19 16.23 15.38
C LEU A 703 -9.39 17.16 15.49
N GLY A 704 -10.23 17.23 14.46
CA GLY A 704 -11.51 17.95 14.50
C GLY A 704 -12.39 17.56 15.71
N ARG A 705 -12.59 16.26 15.94
CA ARG A 705 -13.35 15.73 17.09
C ARG A 705 -12.71 16.07 18.43
N ILE A 706 -11.38 15.99 18.56
CA ILE A 706 -10.65 16.32 19.79
C ILE A 706 -10.78 17.81 20.11
N TYR A 707 -10.53 18.70 19.14
CA TYR A 707 -10.69 20.14 19.33
C TYR A 707 -12.16 20.54 19.59
N GLN A 708 -13.13 19.86 18.98
CA GLN A 708 -14.55 20.07 19.24
C GLN A 708 -14.93 19.66 20.68
N ALA A 709 -14.44 18.52 21.18
CA ALA A 709 -14.63 18.08 22.57
C ALA A 709 -13.97 19.04 23.57
N TRP A 710 -12.80 19.58 23.23
CA TRP A 710 -12.11 20.63 24.00
C TRP A 710 -12.83 22.00 23.95
N GLY A 711 -13.85 22.17 23.11
CA GLY A 711 -14.56 23.44 22.92
C GLY A 711 -13.80 24.48 22.08
N LYS A 712 -12.70 24.08 21.45
CA LYS A 712 -11.90 24.90 20.51
C LYS A 712 -12.47 24.79 19.10
N TYR A 713 -13.70 25.28 18.92
CA TYR A 713 -14.47 25.06 17.69
C TYR A 713 -13.83 25.65 16.43
N SER A 714 -13.04 26.73 16.54
CA SER A 714 -12.32 27.32 15.40
C SER A 714 -11.23 26.38 14.85
N ASP A 715 -10.47 25.74 15.74
CA ASP A 715 -9.44 24.76 15.37
C ASP A 715 -10.09 23.51 14.77
N ALA A 716 -11.20 23.06 15.38
CA ALA A 716 -11.99 21.94 14.87
C ALA A 716 -12.50 22.19 13.44
N ILE A 717 -12.99 23.41 13.14
CA ILE A 717 -13.43 23.80 11.79
C ILE A 717 -12.29 23.69 10.77
N ALA A 718 -11.07 24.12 11.11
CA ALA A 718 -9.92 24.03 10.20
C ALA A 718 -9.59 22.57 9.84
N TYR A 719 -9.58 21.69 10.83
CA TYR A 719 -9.30 20.26 10.62
C TYR A 719 -10.43 19.52 9.89
N TYR A 720 -11.70 19.81 10.21
CA TYR A 720 -12.83 19.25 9.46
C TYR A 720 -12.87 19.74 8.00
N GLN A 721 -12.41 20.97 7.70
CA GLN A 721 -12.24 21.45 6.32
C GLN A 721 -11.14 20.68 5.57
N GLN A 722 -9.97 20.49 6.19
CA GLN A 722 -8.88 19.70 5.59
C GLN A 722 -9.31 18.25 5.31
N SER A 723 -10.00 17.63 6.28
CA SER A 723 -10.57 16.29 6.15
C SER A 723 -11.59 16.21 5.01
N ARG A 724 -12.53 17.17 4.94
CA ARG A 724 -13.55 17.26 3.88
C ARG A 724 -12.92 17.37 2.49
N ASP A 725 -11.93 18.25 2.34
CA ASP A 725 -11.34 18.52 1.02
C ASP A 725 -10.56 17.31 0.51
N LEU A 726 -9.92 16.54 1.41
CA LEU A 726 -9.29 15.28 1.06
C LEU A 726 -10.31 14.16 0.77
N TYR A 727 -11.36 14.01 1.58
CA TYR A 727 -12.45 13.06 1.28
C TYR A 727 -13.15 13.37 -0.05
N HIS A 728 -13.27 14.65 -0.43
CA HIS A 728 -13.81 15.06 -1.73
C HIS A 728 -12.86 14.70 -2.88
N GLN A 729 -11.54 14.83 -2.71
CA GLN A 729 -10.55 14.36 -3.69
C GLN A 729 -10.56 12.83 -3.87
N LEU A 730 -10.96 12.10 -2.83
CA LEU A 730 -11.06 10.63 -2.81
C LEU A 730 -12.46 10.09 -3.19
N ASP A 731 -13.35 10.96 -3.69
CA ASP A 731 -14.76 10.69 -4.01
C ASP A 731 -15.56 10.00 -2.88
N LYS A 732 -15.18 10.23 -1.62
CA LYS A 732 -15.85 9.68 -0.43
C LYS A 732 -17.03 10.54 -0.02
N GLN A 733 -18.06 10.59 -0.85
CA GLN A 733 -19.22 11.48 -0.68
C GLN A 733 -19.97 11.29 0.65
N LYS A 734 -20.03 10.05 1.20
CA LYS A 734 -20.56 9.79 2.56
C LYS A 734 -19.80 10.59 3.62
N ASP A 735 -18.48 10.56 3.56
CA ASP A 735 -17.62 11.19 4.55
C ASP A 735 -17.63 12.71 4.39
N VAL A 736 -17.61 13.22 3.16
CA VAL A 736 -17.84 14.66 2.86
C VAL A 736 -19.17 15.15 3.48
N ALA A 737 -20.25 14.38 3.37
CA ALA A 737 -21.54 14.72 3.96
C ALA A 737 -21.49 14.75 5.51
N ASN A 738 -20.73 13.85 6.13
CA ASN A 738 -20.49 13.85 7.58
C ASN A 738 -19.65 15.06 8.03
N GLN A 739 -18.56 15.40 7.31
CA GLN A 739 -17.75 16.58 7.60
C GLN A 739 -18.59 17.86 7.56
N TRP A 740 -19.48 18.01 6.58
CA TRP A 740 -20.41 19.14 6.53
C TRP A 740 -21.31 19.21 7.77
N CYS A 741 -21.77 18.08 8.31
CA CYS A 741 -22.54 18.10 9.55
C CYS A 741 -21.70 18.55 10.76
N TRP A 742 -20.49 18.03 10.91
CA TRP A 742 -19.62 18.40 12.05
C TRP A 742 -19.17 19.86 11.99
N LEU A 743 -18.92 20.40 10.79
CA LEU A 743 -18.75 21.84 10.57
C LEU A 743 -19.98 22.63 11.03
N GLY A 744 -21.19 22.19 10.65
CA GLY A 744 -22.44 22.79 11.11
C GLY A 744 -22.62 22.75 12.63
N ASP A 745 -22.19 21.68 13.30
CA ASP A 745 -22.19 21.58 14.76
C ASP A 745 -21.20 22.55 15.42
N CYS A 746 -20.00 22.72 14.86
CA CYS A 746 -19.03 23.71 15.33
C CYS A 746 -19.53 25.15 15.16
N TYR A 747 -20.08 25.52 14.00
CA TYR A 747 -20.64 26.87 13.80
C TYR A 747 -21.86 27.14 14.70
N ARG A 748 -22.72 26.14 14.93
CA ARG A 748 -23.84 26.22 15.88
C ARG A 748 -23.37 26.44 17.32
N LYS A 749 -22.18 25.94 17.69
CA LYS A 749 -21.54 26.16 19.01
C LYS A 749 -20.80 27.50 19.12
N LEU A 750 -20.51 28.15 18.00
CA LEU A 750 -20.00 29.52 17.90
C LEU A 750 -21.11 30.57 17.71
N ASP A 751 -22.38 30.15 17.84
CA ASP A 751 -23.59 30.95 17.60
C ASP A 751 -23.75 31.55 16.19
N ASP A 752 -22.94 31.09 15.22
CA ASP A 752 -23.08 31.40 13.79
C ASP A 752 -24.11 30.45 13.15
N TYR A 753 -25.37 30.62 13.54
CA TYR A 753 -26.44 29.73 13.13
C TYR A 753 -26.72 29.76 11.63
N THR A 754 -26.40 30.87 10.93
CA THR A 754 -26.53 30.98 9.48
C THR A 754 -25.59 29.99 8.78
N LYS A 755 -24.29 30.03 9.08
CA LYS A 755 -23.35 29.04 8.53
C LYS A 755 -23.68 27.62 8.98
N ALA A 756 -24.16 27.44 10.21
CA ALA A 756 -24.61 26.14 10.67
C ALA A 756 -25.72 25.55 9.78
N ILE A 757 -26.75 26.35 9.46
CA ILE A 757 -27.84 25.96 8.55
C ILE A 757 -27.29 25.63 7.16
N ASP A 758 -26.42 26.49 6.59
CA ASP A 758 -25.83 26.26 5.27
C ASP A 758 -25.07 24.94 5.20
N HIS A 759 -24.24 24.63 6.21
CA HIS A 759 -23.47 23.39 6.25
C HIS A 759 -24.35 22.14 6.49
N TYR A 760 -25.38 22.22 7.34
CA TYR A 760 -26.34 21.12 7.45
C TYR A 760 -27.14 20.92 6.15
N GLN A 761 -27.42 21.98 5.39
CA GLN A 761 -28.06 21.88 4.08
C GLN A 761 -27.15 21.21 3.04
N GLN A 762 -25.84 21.50 3.02
CA GLN A 762 -24.88 20.77 2.17
C GLN A 762 -24.83 19.28 2.53
N SER A 763 -24.78 18.96 3.84
CA SER A 763 -24.84 17.58 4.33
C SER A 763 -26.13 16.87 3.91
N LEU A 764 -27.29 17.52 4.06
CA LEU A 764 -28.60 17.01 3.66
C LEU A 764 -28.68 16.73 2.15
N ASN A 765 -28.30 17.70 1.32
CA ASN A 765 -28.32 17.58 -0.14
C ASN A 765 -27.45 16.39 -0.60
N LEU A 766 -26.27 16.21 0.00
CA LEU A 766 -25.36 15.13 -0.38
C LEU A 766 -25.86 13.76 0.09
N HIS A 767 -26.37 13.64 1.31
CA HIS A 767 -27.02 12.40 1.77
C HIS A 767 -28.24 12.01 0.93
N GLN A 768 -29.02 13.00 0.43
CA GLN A 768 -30.11 12.77 -0.53
C GLN A 768 -29.61 12.24 -1.87
N GLN A 769 -28.55 12.81 -2.43
CA GLN A 769 -27.95 12.37 -3.70
C GLN A 769 -27.42 10.93 -3.64
N ILE A 770 -26.82 10.52 -2.52
CA ILE A 770 -26.28 9.16 -2.30
C ILE A 770 -27.30 8.18 -1.69
N GLY A 771 -28.57 8.57 -1.54
CA GLY A 771 -29.65 7.70 -1.07
C GLY A 771 -29.63 7.32 0.42
N GLN A 772 -28.82 7.99 1.25
CA GLN A 772 -28.66 7.67 2.67
C GLN A 772 -29.77 8.28 3.55
N ASN A 773 -30.95 7.68 3.47
CA ASN A 773 -32.15 8.17 4.15
C ASN A 773 -32.06 8.19 5.68
N GLU A 774 -31.18 7.39 6.29
CA GLU A 774 -31.00 7.33 7.76
C GLU A 774 -30.51 8.65 8.37
N TYR A 775 -29.69 9.43 7.66
CA TYR A 775 -29.15 10.69 8.19
C TYR A 775 -30.06 11.89 7.92
N ILE A 776 -30.94 11.80 6.92
CA ILE A 776 -31.80 12.90 6.43
C ILE A 776 -32.61 13.53 7.58
N ALA A 777 -33.30 12.72 8.38
CA ALA A 777 -34.11 13.19 9.51
C ALA A 777 -33.26 13.94 10.57
N ASN A 778 -32.01 13.50 10.78
CA ASN A 778 -31.08 14.17 11.70
C ASN A 778 -30.61 15.53 11.15
N ARG A 779 -30.35 15.63 9.84
CA ARG A 779 -29.96 16.92 9.21
C ARG A 779 -31.12 17.92 9.24
N TYR A 780 -32.34 17.50 8.92
CA TYR A 780 -33.56 18.31 9.05
C TYR A 780 -33.76 18.83 10.48
N ARG A 781 -33.65 17.95 11.48
CA ARG A 781 -33.69 18.32 12.91
C ARG A 781 -32.60 19.33 13.29
N ASN A 782 -31.38 19.17 12.77
CA ASN A 782 -30.28 20.10 13.02
C ASN A 782 -30.52 21.48 12.40
N ILE A 783 -31.03 21.53 11.15
CA ILE A 783 -31.44 22.76 10.47
C ILE A 783 -32.52 23.48 11.29
N GLY A 784 -33.61 22.79 11.65
CA GLY A 784 -34.73 23.41 12.38
C GLY A 784 -34.35 23.87 13.78
N ASN A 785 -33.45 23.16 14.47
CA ASN A 785 -32.89 23.61 15.74
C ASN A 785 -32.04 24.88 15.58
N SER A 786 -31.19 24.97 14.55
CA SER A 786 -30.43 26.19 14.26
C SER A 786 -31.33 27.36 13.84
N GLN A 787 -32.39 27.12 13.05
CA GLN A 787 -33.36 28.15 12.68
C GLN A 787 -34.09 28.72 13.90
N ARG A 788 -34.47 27.87 14.87
CA ARG A 788 -35.04 28.29 16.17
C ARG A 788 -34.07 29.12 17.00
N LEU A 789 -32.78 28.81 16.98
CA LEU A 789 -31.75 29.58 17.68
C LEU A 789 -31.48 30.93 16.98
N LEU A 790 -31.41 30.94 15.64
CA LEU A 790 -31.30 32.16 14.84
C LEU A 790 -32.48 33.10 15.05
N ALA A 791 -33.71 32.58 15.09
CA ALA A 791 -34.91 33.36 15.36
C ALA A 791 -34.86 34.07 16.73
N ARG A 792 -34.36 33.39 17.78
CA ARG A 792 -34.20 34.00 19.12
C ARG A 792 -33.23 35.17 19.15
N ASN A 793 -32.22 35.16 18.27
CA ASN A 793 -31.19 36.18 18.17
C ASN A 793 -31.49 37.21 17.06
N THR A 794 -32.64 37.11 16.38
CA THR A 794 -33.06 38.03 15.30
C THR A 794 -33.93 39.16 15.88
N PRO A 795 -33.51 40.44 15.78
CA PRO A 795 -34.29 41.57 16.34
C PRO A 795 -35.61 41.86 15.59
N ASP A 796 -35.70 41.51 14.30
CA ASP A 796 -36.92 41.68 13.52
C ASP A 796 -37.92 40.56 13.83
N THR A 797 -39.04 40.91 14.47
CA THR A 797 -40.09 39.98 14.87
C THR A 797 -40.71 39.23 13.68
N THR A 798 -40.81 39.85 12.51
CA THR A 798 -41.38 39.22 11.30
C THR A 798 -40.42 38.17 10.77
N GLN A 799 -39.13 38.51 10.70
CA GLN A 799 -38.08 37.59 10.28
C GLN A 799 -37.91 36.43 11.27
N ALA A 800 -37.97 36.71 12.58
CA ALA A 800 -37.93 35.69 13.63
C ALA A 800 -39.11 34.71 13.54
N LEU A 801 -40.35 35.21 13.34
CA LEU A 801 -41.53 34.35 13.14
C LEU A 801 -41.43 33.50 11.87
N HIS A 802 -40.88 34.03 10.79
CA HIS A 802 -40.63 33.27 9.56
C HIS A 802 -39.61 32.14 9.80
N LEU A 803 -38.50 32.43 10.47
CA LEU A 803 -37.48 31.43 10.84
C LEU A 803 -38.02 30.35 11.79
N LEU A 804 -38.91 30.70 12.73
CA LEU A 804 -39.58 29.71 13.58
C LEU A 804 -40.49 28.77 12.78
N SER A 805 -41.27 29.30 11.83
CA SER A 805 -42.12 28.51 10.93
C SER A 805 -41.28 27.55 10.07
N GLN A 806 -40.18 28.02 9.48
CA GLN A 806 -39.23 27.16 8.76
C GLN A 806 -38.61 26.08 9.67
N GLY A 807 -38.32 26.43 10.93
CA GLY A 807 -37.79 25.50 11.92
C GLY A 807 -38.79 24.41 12.32
N GLU A 808 -40.08 24.74 12.37
CA GLU A 808 -41.15 23.76 12.61
C GLU A 808 -41.38 22.86 11.39
N GLN A 809 -41.39 23.42 10.18
CA GLN A 809 -41.45 22.67 8.92
C GLN A 809 -40.24 21.74 8.70
N SER A 810 -39.09 22.06 9.27
CA SER A 810 -37.88 21.23 9.21
C SER A 810 -37.80 20.17 10.32
N ILE A 811 -38.72 20.19 11.29
CA ILE A 811 -38.72 19.24 12.43
C ILE A 811 -39.89 18.27 12.36
N GLY A 812 -41.02 18.69 11.79
CA GLY A 812 -42.19 17.83 11.50
C GLY A 812 -42.02 16.99 10.25
#